data_AF-A0A954W2I2-F1
#
_entry.id   AF-A0A954W2I2-F1
#
_cell.length_a   1.000
_cell.length_b   1.000
_cell.length_c   1.000
_cell.angle_alpha   90.00
_cell.angle_beta   90.00
_cell.angle_gamma   90.00
#
_symmetry.space_group_name_H-M   'P 1'
#
loop_
_entity.id
_entity.type
_entity.pdbx_description
1 polymer ?
#
loop_
_entity_poly.entity_id
_entity_poly.type
_entity_poly.pdbx_seq_one_letter_code
_entity_poly.pdbx_strand_id
1 'polypeptide(L)'
;RYFGFHALLSNTEGGLVNGDRLGDDYAMYSGVEDPRFKMVTHDMDTILSLGQVQRTIFAATNIPALRRMIYHPDILPRYFEQLRDMIQNVLHSPRAEMALRESLRGVSSENDIQRMLQFLQARGDYVLSLIPNEVTVSPFLESGRDYWETDSASLALVGTANYDAQSVTVNGRIATLSTDRSWQYGNYVTTIVSTSSTWRYLDNGSNQGTAWRELDFVPDNSWGEGQSQLGYGDNDERTVVGFGDDPNNKHVTTYFRHEFNIPDASQYLTMDMGIIRDDGAAVYLNGQEIARLSLPDNADYQTLASDNLTGGSERSYTFIDLDPALLNDGKNVIAVEIHQAAVDSDDISMQLFVRGRYQPRNVTDLVPGVNRVTVRSMSGPDGTGEVLDETHLDVWYKGGTPTTVSGTLPSGQTTWTTANSPYLVTSDVVVPADGTLVIEPGTSVYFAPDTELRIEGMLEANGTADARIRFTAAPGQALVADEPGGRPGLPAAPPKWDGIHLVDSRAANSIRYVDVEHAQDSEGSIGVINSNAVISNVTVAGTHIRMIYGSNASMILENSVFPDMFAENESPAALGLDNISEHVKLIGRPPRDTGQLIIRNNVFGSNKGHNDVIDADSYQKGQGPLLQIIGNWFRGAGDELLDLGGDVYVAENFFQNVFKDDETSDRGYANAISTGDAGTDTTIVVARNVFYDVDHAINLKNSAATIFENNTVVTVHPDFNDRFNNPNVGSAINLYVDEPGARPGRGAYAAGNIFYDVPRVFGNADLPDETVSSLRLVGNVLDANVANSSVASRPGTVLNLGSQNRIGDARVSGIAAGDISLHAGSAAFNAYLGQDAGADVPPGAWITSSVQSPTAADTVQFTVGGPGIFAYQYRVNGGAWSDVRDIGNGFDGVNTVRTDTLTLSGLTNGNYVVEVQGQDFAGNWISQHLDSIEFAVQSNTS
;
A
#
# COMPACT_ATOMS: atom_id res chain seq x y z
N ARG A 1 -19.10 0.69 -21.45
CA ARG A 1 -19.96 -0.41 -20.94
C ARG A 1 -20.28 -1.47 -22.00
N TYR A 2 -21.01 -1.16 -23.09
CA TYR A 2 -21.36 -2.14 -24.16
C TYR A 2 -20.19 -3.02 -24.62
N PHE A 3 -19.10 -2.41 -25.10
CA PHE A 3 -17.90 -3.15 -25.52
C PHE A 3 -17.28 -3.99 -24.39
N GLY A 4 -17.29 -3.48 -23.17
CA GLY A 4 -16.73 -4.18 -22.01
C GLY A 4 -17.55 -5.42 -21.65
N PHE A 5 -18.88 -5.34 -21.74
CA PHE A 5 -19.76 -6.49 -21.50
C PHE A 5 -19.44 -7.64 -22.47
N HIS A 6 -19.27 -7.34 -23.75
CA HIS A 6 -18.91 -8.36 -24.75
C HIS A 6 -17.48 -8.89 -24.60
N ALA A 7 -16.54 -8.06 -24.15
CA ALA A 7 -15.21 -8.51 -23.78
C ALA A 7 -15.26 -9.51 -22.61
N LEU A 8 -16.11 -9.28 -21.60
CA LEU A 8 -16.30 -10.19 -20.47
C LEU A 8 -16.97 -11.51 -20.89
N LEU A 9 -17.93 -11.47 -21.81
CA LEU A 9 -18.54 -12.68 -22.34
C LEU A 9 -17.65 -13.44 -23.35
N SER A 10 -16.49 -12.88 -23.71
CA SER A 10 -15.63 -13.41 -24.77
C SER A 10 -16.38 -13.58 -26.11
N ASN A 11 -17.35 -12.69 -26.39
CA ASN A 11 -18.29 -12.81 -27.51
C ASN A 11 -17.59 -12.91 -28.88
N THR A 12 -17.76 -13.98 -29.65
CA THR A 12 -17.11 -14.20 -30.96
C THR A 12 -17.95 -13.89 -32.20
N GLU A 13 -19.14 -13.30 -32.06
CA GLU A 13 -20.02 -12.93 -33.20
C GLU A 13 -19.45 -11.91 -34.22
N GLY A 14 -20.02 -11.91 -35.43
CA GLY A 14 -19.72 -11.00 -36.54
C GLY A 14 -20.21 -9.57 -36.29
N GLY A 15 -19.57 -8.85 -35.37
CA GLY A 15 -20.03 -7.52 -34.97
C GLY A 15 -18.92 -6.53 -34.63
N LEU A 16 -19.35 -5.28 -34.34
CA LEU A 16 -18.45 -4.20 -33.89
C LEU A 16 -17.60 -4.61 -32.67
N VAL A 17 -18.12 -5.52 -31.85
CA VAL A 17 -17.47 -6.00 -30.63
C VAL A 17 -16.22 -6.84 -30.89
N ASN A 18 -16.11 -7.47 -32.06
CA ASN A 18 -14.94 -8.24 -32.50
C ASN A 18 -14.08 -7.52 -33.52
N GLY A 19 -14.50 -6.32 -33.90
CA GLY A 19 -13.84 -5.52 -34.91
C GLY A 19 -13.84 -6.20 -36.28
N ASP A 20 -14.84 -7.04 -36.54
CA ASP A 20 -15.15 -7.50 -37.90
C ASP A 20 -15.64 -6.30 -38.72
N ARG A 21 -15.16 -6.20 -39.97
CA ARG A 21 -15.56 -5.15 -40.91
C ARG A 21 -16.91 -5.42 -41.57
N LEU A 22 -17.47 -6.63 -41.41
CA LEU A 22 -18.77 -7.01 -41.97
C LEU A 22 -19.95 -6.42 -41.17
N GLY A 23 -19.87 -6.45 -39.83
CA GLY A 23 -20.67 -5.60 -38.92
C GLY A 23 -22.18 -5.83 -38.92
N ASP A 24 -22.66 -7.06 -38.93
CA ASP A 24 -24.08 -7.42 -39.02
C ASP A 24 -24.77 -7.70 -37.67
N ASP A 25 -24.03 -8.00 -36.61
CA ASP A 25 -24.59 -8.44 -35.32
C ASP A 25 -24.83 -7.31 -34.29
N TYR A 26 -25.39 -6.19 -34.75
CA TYR A 26 -25.88 -5.14 -33.86
C TYR A 26 -26.99 -4.29 -34.49
N ALA A 27 -27.83 -3.70 -33.64
CA ALA A 27 -28.73 -2.62 -34.02
C ALA A 27 -28.43 -1.35 -33.22
N MET A 28 -28.78 -0.19 -33.79
CA MET A 28 -28.76 1.09 -33.09
C MET A 28 -30.18 1.58 -32.88
N TYR A 29 -30.54 1.84 -31.62
CA TYR A 29 -31.83 2.36 -31.23
C TYR A 29 -31.69 3.79 -30.72
N SER A 30 -32.46 4.73 -31.26
CA SER A 30 -32.62 6.07 -30.68
C SER A 30 -34.06 6.21 -30.20
N GLY A 31 -34.22 6.56 -28.92
CA GLY A 31 -35.53 6.71 -28.32
C GLY A 31 -36.20 8.03 -28.70
N VAL A 32 -37.52 8.06 -28.59
CA VAL A 32 -38.30 9.30 -28.83
C VAL A 32 -38.12 10.30 -27.68
N GLU A 33 -37.98 9.83 -26.44
CA GLU A 33 -37.78 10.66 -25.24
C GLU A 33 -36.30 10.86 -24.89
N ASP A 34 -35.48 9.83 -25.10
CA ASP A 34 -34.02 9.89 -24.97
C ASP A 34 -33.40 9.68 -26.36
N PRO A 35 -33.02 10.76 -27.06
CA PRO A 35 -32.54 10.68 -28.44
C PRO A 35 -31.13 10.09 -28.56
N ARG A 36 -30.47 9.75 -27.44
CA ARG A 36 -29.15 9.10 -27.48
C ARG A 36 -29.25 7.72 -28.11
N PHE A 37 -28.37 7.45 -29.06
CA PHE A 37 -28.26 6.12 -29.67
C PHE A 37 -27.75 5.09 -28.66
N LYS A 38 -28.46 3.98 -28.54
CA LYS A 38 -28.09 2.80 -27.76
C LYS A 38 -27.75 1.66 -28.71
N MET A 39 -26.65 0.98 -28.41
CA MET A 39 -26.29 -0.27 -29.08
C MET A 39 -27.16 -1.39 -28.51
N VAL A 40 -27.82 -2.13 -29.40
CA VAL A 40 -28.58 -3.33 -29.08
C VAL A 40 -27.87 -4.51 -29.71
N THR A 41 -27.65 -5.55 -28.92
CA THR A 41 -27.01 -6.78 -29.36
C THR A 41 -27.95 -7.56 -30.26
N HIS A 42 -27.44 -8.06 -31.38
CA HIS A 42 -28.12 -9.00 -32.25
C HIS A 42 -27.23 -10.23 -32.39
N ASP A 43 -27.85 -11.41 -32.51
CA ASP A 43 -27.22 -12.73 -32.55
C ASP A 43 -26.29 -13.04 -31.36
N MET A 44 -26.57 -14.10 -30.60
CA MET A 44 -25.85 -14.39 -29.35
C MET A 44 -25.68 -15.89 -29.16
N ASP A 45 -25.55 -16.65 -30.24
CA ASP A 45 -25.44 -18.10 -30.16
C ASP A 45 -24.00 -18.55 -29.82
N THR A 46 -22.99 -17.69 -29.98
CA THR A 46 -21.60 -17.96 -29.59
C THR A 46 -21.28 -17.70 -28.11
N ILE A 47 -22.07 -16.88 -27.39
CA ILE A 47 -21.80 -16.52 -25.97
C ILE A 47 -22.22 -17.59 -24.95
N LEU A 48 -22.97 -18.61 -25.40
CA LEU A 48 -23.43 -19.75 -24.58
C LEU A 48 -22.59 -21.01 -24.79
N SER A 49 -21.62 -20.97 -25.71
CA SER A 49 -20.52 -21.94 -25.75
C SER A 49 -19.43 -21.50 -24.76
N LEU A 50 -18.65 -22.43 -24.19
CA LEU A 50 -17.56 -22.06 -23.27
C LEU A 50 -16.55 -21.20 -24.04
N GLY A 51 -16.61 -19.88 -23.84
CA GLY A 51 -15.75 -18.90 -24.51
C GLY A 51 -14.28 -19.05 -24.12
N GLN A 52 -13.42 -18.14 -24.60
CA GLN A 52 -11.99 -18.16 -24.29
C GLN A 52 -11.67 -17.27 -23.08
N VAL A 53 -11.12 -17.88 -22.01
CA VAL A 53 -10.74 -17.17 -20.77
C VAL A 53 -9.68 -16.10 -21.04
N GLN A 54 -8.67 -16.38 -21.87
CA GLN A 54 -7.51 -15.49 -22.11
C GLN A 54 -7.65 -14.62 -23.38
N ARG A 55 -8.87 -14.30 -23.79
CA ARG A 55 -9.11 -13.49 -24.98
C ARG A 55 -8.84 -12.00 -24.73
N THR A 56 -8.37 -11.27 -25.73
CA THR A 56 -8.16 -9.81 -25.61
C THR A 56 -9.44 -9.08 -25.21
N ILE A 57 -9.31 -8.06 -24.34
CA ILE A 57 -10.39 -7.13 -23.99
C ILE A 57 -10.52 -5.98 -25.00
N PHE A 58 -9.69 -5.96 -26.05
CA PHE A 58 -9.64 -4.91 -27.06
C PHE A 58 -10.05 -5.40 -28.46
N ALA A 59 -10.85 -6.46 -28.58
CA ALA A 59 -11.22 -7.05 -29.87
C ALA A 59 -11.85 -6.03 -30.85
N ALA A 60 -12.72 -5.15 -30.35
CA ALA A 60 -13.33 -4.06 -31.12
C ALA A 60 -12.33 -3.08 -31.75
N THR A 61 -11.09 -3.02 -31.24
CA THR A 61 -10.06 -2.08 -31.73
C THR A 61 -9.44 -2.48 -33.08
N ASN A 62 -9.82 -3.63 -33.65
CA ASN A 62 -9.52 -3.93 -35.05
C ASN A 62 -10.21 -2.95 -36.02
N ILE A 63 -11.26 -2.25 -35.57
CA ILE A 63 -11.86 -1.11 -36.28
C ILE A 63 -11.10 0.17 -35.90
N PRO A 64 -10.44 0.88 -36.84
CA PRO A 64 -9.62 2.06 -36.52
C PRO A 64 -10.35 3.18 -35.77
N ALA A 65 -11.62 3.40 -36.06
CA ALA A 65 -12.43 4.40 -35.35
C ALA A 65 -12.67 4.03 -33.88
N LEU A 66 -12.99 2.76 -33.61
CA LEU A 66 -13.16 2.26 -32.24
C LEU A 66 -11.84 2.18 -31.49
N ARG A 67 -10.73 1.87 -32.18
CA ARG A 67 -9.38 1.96 -31.61
C ARG A 67 -9.10 3.37 -31.07
N ARG A 68 -9.31 4.40 -31.90
CA ARG A 68 -9.13 5.80 -31.47
C ARG A 68 -10.03 6.18 -30.31
N MET A 69 -11.28 5.73 -30.31
CA MET A 69 -12.23 6.02 -29.23
C MET A 69 -11.85 5.31 -27.92
N ILE A 70 -11.58 4.00 -27.96
CA ILE A 70 -11.30 3.21 -26.75
C ILE A 70 -9.97 3.62 -26.13
N TYR A 71 -8.92 3.87 -26.93
CA TYR A 71 -7.63 4.36 -26.43
C TYR A 71 -7.61 5.87 -26.17
N HIS A 72 -8.73 6.58 -26.29
CA HIS A 72 -8.78 8.00 -25.94
C HIS A 72 -8.50 8.18 -24.44
N PRO A 73 -7.66 9.15 -24.03
CA PRO A 73 -7.30 9.37 -22.63
C PRO A 73 -8.49 9.47 -21.67
N ASP A 74 -9.59 10.11 -22.10
CA ASP A 74 -10.81 10.28 -21.29
C ASP A 74 -11.74 9.04 -21.26
N ILE A 75 -11.52 8.07 -22.16
CA ILE A 75 -12.41 6.91 -22.34
C ILE A 75 -11.78 5.63 -21.81
N LEU A 76 -10.47 5.43 -21.98
CA LEU A 76 -9.79 4.21 -21.55
C LEU A 76 -9.95 3.94 -20.04
N PRO A 77 -9.79 4.92 -19.13
CA PRO A 77 -10.01 4.70 -17.70
C PRO A 77 -11.45 4.27 -17.41
N ARG A 78 -12.43 4.92 -18.05
CA ARG A 78 -13.86 4.56 -17.94
C ARG A 78 -14.14 3.17 -18.50
N TYR A 79 -13.40 2.73 -19.51
CA TYR A 79 -13.54 1.38 -20.05
C TYR A 79 -13.16 0.34 -19.00
N PHE A 80 -12.01 0.52 -18.35
CA PHE A 80 -11.54 -0.33 -17.26
C PHE A 80 -12.44 -0.26 -16.02
N GLU A 81 -12.86 0.93 -15.59
CA GLU A 81 -13.81 1.12 -14.50
C GLU A 81 -15.10 0.32 -14.74
N GLN A 82 -15.66 0.39 -15.96
CA GLN A 82 -16.86 -0.37 -16.30
C GLN A 82 -16.62 -1.87 -16.33
N LEU A 83 -15.44 -2.35 -16.73
CA LEU A 83 -15.09 -3.77 -16.63
C LEU A 83 -15.07 -4.22 -15.16
N ARG A 84 -14.40 -3.47 -14.27
CA ARG A 84 -14.38 -3.76 -12.82
C ARG A 84 -15.79 -3.77 -12.22
N ASP A 85 -16.59 -2.74 -12.47
CA ASP A 85 -17.98 -2.64 -12.00
C ASP A 85 -18.81 -3.87 -12.42
N MET A 86 -18.75 -4.25 -13.71
CA MET A 86 -19.51 -5.39 -14.20
C MET A 86 -19.02 -6.72 -13.61
N ILE A 87 -17.72 -6.90 -13.41
CA ILE A 87 -17.19 -8.13 -12.78
C ILE A 87 -17.67 -8.22 -11.33
N GLN A 88 -17.41 -7.18 -10.53
CA GLN A 88 -17.64 -7.19 -9.09
C GLN A 88 -19.13 -7.14 -8.72
N ASN A 89 -19.92 -6.30 -9.40
CA ASN A 89 -21.30 -6.02 -9.00
C ASN A 89 -22.34 -6.81 -9.80
N VAL A 90 -21.96 -7.37 -10.96
CA VAL A 90 -22.89 -8.10 -11.84
C VAL A 90 -22.49 -9.56 -11.93
N LEU A 91 -21.32 -9.88 -12.52
CA LEU A 91 -20.97 -11.24 -12.93
C LEU A 91 -20.60 -12.16 -11.76
N HIS A 92 -19.85 -11.66 -10.77
CA HIS A 92 -19.47 -12.44 -9.57
C HIS A 92 -20.55 -12.38 -8.46
N SER A 93 -21.73 -11.86 -8.76
CA SER A 93 -22.80 -11.72 -7.77
C SER A 93 -23.65 -13.00 -7.66
N PRO A 94 -24.22 -13.31 -6.47
CA PRO A 94 -25.22 -14.37 -6.33
C PRO A 94 -26.45 -14.16 -7.24
N ARG A 95 -26.71 -12.92 -7.66
CA ARG A 95 -27.81 -12.60 -8.60
C ARG A 95 -27.53 -13.09 -10.00
N ALA A 96 -26.29 -13.02 -10.49
CA ALA A 96 -25.92 -13.58 -11.78
C ALA A 96 -26.09 -15.10 -11.79
N GLU A 97 -25.65 -15.78 -10.73
CA GLU A 97 -25.87 -17.20 -10.57
C GLU A 97 -27.36 -17.57 -10.59
N MET A 98 -28.17 -16.89 -9.78
CA MET A 98 -29.61 -17.12 -9.72
C MET A 98 -30.27 -16.88 -11.09
N ALA A 99 -29.93 -15.78 -11.76
CA ALA A 99 -30.48 -15.45 -13.08
C ALA A 99 -30.12 -16.50 -14.14
N LEU A 100 -28.89 -17.03 -14.13
CA LEU A 100 -28.45 -18.07 -15.06
C LEU A 100 -29.23 -19.38 -14.82
N ARG A 101 -29.36 -19.77 -13.55
CA ARG A 101 -30.11 -20.96 -13.12
C ARG A 101 -31.59 -20.88 -13.47
N GLU A 102 -32.20 -19.73 -13.26
CA GLU A 102 -33.62 -19.51 -13.58
C GLU A 102 -33.85 -19.51 -15.10
N SER A 103 -32.99 -18.82 -15.85
CA SER A 103 -33.14 -18.67 -17.31
C SER A 103 -32.91 -19.98 -18.07
N LEU A 104 -32.03 -20.84 -17.57
CA LEU A 104 -31.69 -22.13 -18.21
C LEU A 104 -32.40 -23.33 -17.58
N ARG A 105 -33.33 -23.08 -16.64
CA ARG A 105 -34.07 -24.15 -15.95
C ARG A 105 -34.84 -25.00 -16.95
N GLY A 106 -34.50 -26.29 -17.01
CA GLY A 106 -35.13 -27.24 -17.92
C GLY A 106 -34.65 -27.15 -19.38
N VAL A 107 -33.67 -26.29 -19.67
CA VAL A 107 -33.02 -26.15 -20.98
C VAL A 107 -31.59 -26.71 -20.94
N SER A 108 -30.85 -26.49 -19.86
CA SER A 108 -29.46 -26.97 -19.67
C SER A 108 -29.32 -27.86 -18.43
N SER A 109 -28.26 -28.69 -18.38
CA SER A 109 -27.94 -29.48 -17.20
C SER A 109 -27.28 -28.63 -16.10
N GLU A 110 -27.41 -29.07 -14.85
CA GLU A 110 -26.72 -28.42 -13.70
C GLU A 110 -25.20 -28.38 -13.90
N ASN A 111 -24.61 -29.43 -14.47
CA ASN A 111 -23.18 -29.46 -14.78
C ASN A 111 -22.77 -28.41 -15.83
N ASP A 112 -23.62 -28.15 -16.82
CA ASP A 112 -23.33 -27.13 -17.84
C ASP A 112 -23.45 -25.72 -17.25
N ILE A 113 -24.45 -25.49 -16.39
CA ILE A 113 -24.61 -24.24 -15.63
C ILE A 113 -23.38 -23.98 -14.76
N GLN A 114 -22.88 -25.00 -14.04
CA GLN A 114 -21.66 -24.87 -13.22
C GLN A 114 -20.42 -24.52 -14.06
N ARG A 115 -20.27 -25.13 -15.24
CA ARG A 115 -19.17 -24.80 -16.15
C ARG A 115 -19.26 -23.36 -16.67
N MET A 116 -20.46 -22.86 -16.93
CA MET A 116 -20.67 -21.45 -17.32
C MET A 116 -20.30 -20.49 -16.19
N LEU A 117 -20.67 -20.79 -14.95
CA LEU A 117 -20.29 -19.99 -13.77
C LEU A 117 -18.76 -19.99 -13.56
N GLN A 118 -18.13 -21.16 -13.64
CA GLN A 118 -16.67 -21.28 -13.57
C GLN A 118 -15.96 -20.49 -14.67
N PHE A 119 -16.50 -20.51 -15.90
CA PHE A 119 -15.97 -19.69 -16.98
C PHE A 119 -16.10 -18.19 -16.67
N LEU A 120 -17.26 -17.72 -16.21
CA LEU A 120 -17.47 -16.31 -15.88
C LEU A 120 -16.51 -15.84 -14.78
N GLN A 121 -16.32 -16.66 -13.74
CA GLN A 121 -15.36 -16.39 -12.67
C GLN A 121 -13.93 -16.31 -13.21
N ALA A 122 -13.46 -17.35 -13.90
CA ALA A 122 -12.10 -17.39 -14.44
C ALA A 122 -11.82 -16.27 -15.46
N ARG A 123 -12.85 -15.89 -16.25
CA ARG A 123 -12.77 -14.79 -17.20
C ARG A 123 -12.74 -13.44 -16.48
N GLY A 124 -13.54 -13.24 -15.44
CA GLY A 124 -13.50 -12.05 -14.60
C GLY A 124 -12.13 -11.87 -13.97
N ASP A 125 -11.59 -12.92 -13.35
CA ASP A 125 -10.27 -12.90 -12.71
C ASP A 125 -9.14 -12.59 -13.72
N TYR A 126 -9.18 -13.20 -14.90
CA TYR A 126 -8.24 -12.87 -15.98
C TYR A 126 -8.38 -11.43 -16.46
N VAL A 127 -9.60 -10.89 -16.59
CA VAL A 127 -9.77 -9.50 -17.03
C VAL A 127 -9.31 -8.53 -15.96
N LEU A 128 -9.56 -8.80 -14.67
CA LEU A 128 -9.03 -7.98 -13.57
C LEU A 128 -7.50 -7.93 -13.59
N SER A 129 -6.82 -9.03 -13.92
CA SER A 129 -5.35 -9.07 -14.02
C SER A 129 -4.77 -8.29 -15.19
N LEU A 130 -5.58 -7.95 -16.21
CA LEU A 130 -5.19 -7.09 -17.31
C LEU A 130 -5.34 -5.59 -17.01
N ILE A 131 -6.04 -5.22 -15.93
CA ILE A 131 -6.26 -3.83 -15.57
C ILE A 131 -5.07 -3.37 -14.72
N PRO A 132 -4.27 -2.39 -15.17
CA PRO A 132 -3.19 -1.85 -14.34
C PRO A 132 -3.79 -1.24 -13.07
N ASN A 133 -3.61 -1.89 -11.92
CA ASN A 133 -4.13 -1.42 -10.64
C ASN A 133 -3.01 -1.06 -9.66
N GLU A 134 -1.76 -1.12 -10.13
CA GLU A 134 -0.57 -0.83 -9.33
C GLU A 134 0.37 0.08 -10.13
N VAL A 135 1.07 0.95 -9.42
CA VAL A 135 2.21 1.70 -9.96
C VAL A 135 3.46 0.83 -9.87
N THR A 136 4.03 0.48 -11.01
CA THR A 136 5.30 -0.25 -11.09
C THR A 136 6.43 0.70 -11.38
N VAL A 137 7.64 0.30 -10.98
CA VAL A 137 8.87 1.04 -11.27
C VAL A 137 9.96 0.05 -11.69
N SER A 138 10.72 0.43 -12.72
CA SER A 138 11.86 -0.29 -13.25
C SER A 138 12.99 0.72 -13.49
N PRO A 139 14.06 0.68 -12.68
CA PRO A 139 15.17 1.62 -12.81
C PRO A 139 16.15 1.22 -13.92
N PHE A 140 16.77 2.20 -14.55
CA PHE A 140 17.97 2.00 -15.37
C PHE A 140 19.24 2.07 -14.51
N LEU A 141 19.28 1.29 -13.43
CA LEU A 141 20.35 1.28 -12.44
C LEU A 141 20.96 -0.12 -12.32
N GLU A 142 22.20 -0.18 -11.82
CA GLU A 142 22.82 -1.46 -11.45
C GLU A 142 22.17 -1.99 -10.17
N SER A 143 21.78 -3.26 -10.17
CA SER A 143 21.35 -3.92 -8.94
C SER A 143 22.58 -4.16 -8.06
N GLY A 144 22.65 -3.47 -6.92
CA GLY A 144 23.59 -3.79 -5.87
C GLY A 144 23.12 -4.97 -5.02
N ARG A 145 23.91 -5.26 -3.97
CA ARG A 145 23.56 -6.28 -2.97
C ARG A 145 22.37 -5.81 -2.11
N ASP A 146 22.49 -4.59 -1.58
CA ASP A 146 21.58 -4.05 -0.57
C ASP A 146 20.59 -3.04 -1.18
N TYR A 147 21.04 -2.28 -2.19
CA TYR A 147 20.26 -1.22 -2.84
C TYR A 147 20.53 -1.20 -4.36
N TRP A 148 19.72 -0.46 -5.10
CA TRP A 148 20.10 -0.03 -6.44
C TRP A 148 21.27 0.95 -6.36
N GLU A 149 22.22 0.89 -7.27
CA GLU A 149 23.45 1.68 -7.19
C GLU A 149 23.62 2.65 -8.36
N THR A 150 24.23 3.79 -8.07
CA THR A 150 24.61 4.78 -9.10
C THR A 150 25.79 5.65 -8.66
N ASP A 151 26.58 6.11 -9.62
CA ASP A 151 27.58 7.17 -9.47
C ASP A 151 27.06 8.54 -9.94
N SER A 152 25.79 8.61 -10.39
CA SER A 152 25.14 9.83 -10.84
C SER A 152 24.05 10.28 -9.88
N ALA A 153 23.97 11.60 -9.66
CA ALA A 153 22.94 12.22 -8.83
C ALA A 153 21.55 12.32 -9.51
N SER A 154 21.45 11.93 -10.78
CA SER A 154 20.22 11.99 -11.58
C SER A 154 19.70 10.57 -11.88
N LEU A 155 18.38 10.41 -11.91
CA LEU A 155 17.73 9.13 -12.18
C LEU A 155 17.07 9.07 -13.55
N ALA A 156 16.97 7.86 -14.10
CA ALA A 156 16.08 7.52 -15.19
C ALA A 156 15.26 6.29 -14.79
N LEU A 157 13.93 6.42 -14.82
CA LEU A 157 12.99 5.40 -14.37
C LEU A 157 11.87 5.23 -15.41
N VAL A 158 11.33 4.01 -15.50
CA VAL A 158 10.13 3.71 -16.28
C VAL A 158 9.20 2.81 -15.46
N GLY A 159 7.94 2.73 -15.86
CA GLY A 159 7.01 1.81 -15.24
C GLY A 159 5.63 1.87 -15.87
N THR A 160 4.65 1.29 -15.19
CA THR A 160 3.22 1.38 -15.52
C THR A 160 2.47 2.01 -14.36
N ALA A 161 1.45 2.80 -14.63
CA ALA A 161 0.60 3.42 -13.62
C ALA A 161 -0.78 2.73 -13.54
N ASN A 162 -1.52 3.03 -12.47
CA ASN A 162 -2.93 2.66 -12.32
C ASN A 162 -3.75 3.14 -13.53
N TYR A 163 -4.79 2.39 -13.87
CA TYR A 163 -5.62 2.61 -15.05
C TYR A 163 -6.36 3.96 -15.02
N ASP A 164 -6.65 4.44 -13.82
CA ASP A 164 -7.32 5.69 -13.49
C ASP A 164 -6.35 6.83 -13.13
N ALA A 165 -5.04 6.59 -13.21
CA ALA A 165 -4.04 7.63 -13.01
C ALA A 165 -4.13 8.71 -14.09
N GLN A 166 -4.15 9.97 -13.65
CA GLN A 166 -4.05 11.15 -14.49
C GLN A 166 -2.64 11.73 -14.53
N SER A 167 -1.82 11.44 -13.53
CA SER A 167 -0.39 11.76 -13.55
C SER A 167 0.42 10.79 -12.68
N VAL A 168 1.73 10.79 -12.86
CA VAL A 168 2.69 10.04 -12.04
C VAL A 168 3.75 11.01 -11.52
N THR A 169 4.14 10.87 -10.26
CA THR A 169 5.24 11.64 -9.67
C THR A 169 6.39 10.74 -9.23
N VAL A 170 7.62 11.22 -9.37
CA VAL A 170 8.86 10.63 -8.83
C VAL A 170 9.47 11.65 -7.89
N ASN A 171 9.53 11.37 -6.58
CA ASN A 171 9.91 12.34 -5.54
C ASN A 171 9.17 13.68 -5.68
N GLY A 172 7.86 13.60 -5.98
CA GLY A 172 7.00 14.77 -6.20
C GLY A 172 7.17 15.48 -7.55
N ARG A 173 8.11 15.06 -8.40
CA ARG A 173 8.32 15.62 -9.76
C ARG A 173 7.52 14.84 -10.80
N ILE A 174 6.94 15.55 -11.76
CA ILE A 174 6.07 14.93 -12.79
C ILE A 174 6.88 14.03 -13.73
N ALA A 175 6.39 12.80 -13.90
CA ALA A 175 6.81 11.87 -14.94
C ALA A 175 5.89 11.99 -16.17
N THR A 176 6.41 11.62 -17.34
CA THR A 176 5.60 11.58 -18.57
C THR A 176 4.76 10.31 -18.59
N LEU A 177 3.43 10.45 -18.51
CA LEU A 177 2.47 9.35 -18.60
C LEU A 177 1.96 9.19 -20.04
N SER A 178 2.11 8.00 -20.61
CA SER A 178 1.63 7.62 -21.93
C SER A 178 0.18 7.12 -21.91
N THR A 179 -0.47 7.11 -23.08
CA THR A 179 -1.87 6.68 -23.22
C THR A 179 -2.12 5.22 -22.81
N ASP A 180 -1.11 4.36 -22.98
CA ASP A 180 -1.10 2.94 -22.58
C ASP A 180 -0.77 2.72 -21.10
N ARG A 181 -0.71 3.81 -20.31
CA ARG A 181 -0.35 3.83 -18.88
C ARG A 181 1.10 3.50 -18.57
N SER A 182 1.96 3.33 -19.57
CA SER A 182 3.41 3.38 -19.34
C SER A 182 3.82 4.80 -18.93
N TRP A 183 4.81 4.93 -18.07
CA TRP A 183 5.36 6.22 -17.69
C TRP A 183 6.89 6.20 -17.73
N GLN A 184 7.48 7.38 -17.91
CA GLN A 184 8.94 7.57 -17.93
C GLN A 184 9.34 8.84 -17.18
N TYR A 185 10.46 8.78 -16.48
CA TYR A 185 11.09 9.88 -15.75
C TYR A 185 12.59 9.95 -16.10
N GLY A 186 13.15 11.16 -16.17
CA GLY A 186 14.58 11.38 -16.43
C GLY A 186 15.02 11.24 -17.90
N ASN A 187 14.27 10.51 -18.73
CA ASN A 187 14.43 10.42 -20.17
C ASN A 187 13.24 11.07 -20.87
N TYR A 188 13.40 12.32 -21.30
CA TYR A 188 12.31 13.10 -21.88
C TYR A 188 12.37 13.06 -23.40
N VAL A 189 11.24 12.78 -24.05
CA VAL A 189 11.07 12.98 -25.50
C VAL A 189 10.30 14.27 -25.69
N THR A 190 10.87 15.25 -26.38
CA THR A 190 10.18 16.49 -26.74
C THR A 190 10.07 16.65 -28.25
N THR A 191 8.98 17.26 -28.70
CA THR A 191 8.84 17.66 -30.11
C THR A 191 9.50 19.02 -30.28
N ILE A 192 10.58 19.06 -31.05
CA ILE A 192 11.36 20.26 -31.35
C ILE A 192 10.69 21.07 -32.47
N VAL A 193 10.23 20.38 -33.51
CA VAL A 193 9.44 20.94 -34.62
C VAL A 193 8.18 20.11 -34.75
N SER A 194 7.00 20.74 -34.62
CA SER A 194 5.70 20.07 -34.71
C SER A 194 5.25 19.94 -36.17
N THR A 195 4.42 18.94 -36.47
CA THR A 195 3.73 18.82 -37.77
C THR A 195 2.75 19.97 -38.04
N SER A 196 2.43 20.77 -37.03
CA SER A 196 1.63 22.00 -37.12
C SER A 196 2.45 23.29 -37.14
N SER A 197 3.78 23.20 -37.25
CA SER A 197 4.67 24.36 -37.28
C SER A 197 4.41 25.24 -38.51
N THR A 198 4.68 26.53 -38.35
CA THR A 198 4.61 27.51 -39.44
C THR A 198 5.96 27.59 -40.16
N TRP A 199 5.94 27.48 -41.48
CA TRP A 199 7.11 27.50 -42.36
C TRP A 199 7.11 28.74 -43.23
N ARG A 200 8.31 29.25 -43.52
CA ARG A 200 8.54 30.15 -44.65
C ARG A 200 8.72 29.31 -45.91
N TYR A 201 8.10 29.71 -47.01
CA TYR A 201 8.23 28.98 -48.28
C TYR A 201 8.50 29.94 -49.44
N LEU A 202 9.16 29.43 -50.48
CA LEU A 202 9.38 30.14 -51.74
C LEU A 202 9.07 29.19 -52.90
N ASP A 203 8.06 29.56 -53.67
CA ASP A 203 7.38 28.75 -54.69
C ASP A 203 7.38 29.44 -56.05
N ASN A 204 8.35 30.33 -56.31
CA ASN A 204 8.43 31.15 -57.52
C ASN A 204 9.40 30.60 -58.59
N GLY A 205 9.94 29.40 -58.38
CA GLY A 205 10.85 28.73 -59.32
C GLY A 205 12.23 29.39 -59.49
N SER A 206 12.62 30.33 -58.62
CA SER A 206 13.93 30.99 -58.71
C SER A 206 15.04 30.20 -58.00
N ASN A 207 16.25 30.21 -58.56
CA ASN A 207 17.42 29.56 -57.94
C ASN A 207 17.88 30.31 -56.69
N GLN A 208 17.79 29.67 -55.52
CA GLN A 208 18.20 30.25 -54.24
C GLN A 208 19.68 30.01 -53.87
N GLY A 209 20.41 29.22 -54.67
CA GLY A 209 21.78 28.81 -54.34
C GLY A 209 21.83 28.11 -52.98
N THR A 210 22.86 28.43 -52.18
CA THR A 210 23.05 27.80 -50.86
C THR A 210 22.76 28.72 -49.67
N ALA A 211 22.53 30.02 -49.88
CA ALA A 211 22.42 30.98 -48.78
C ALA A 211 21.14 30.78 -47.94
N TRP A 212 20.04 30.37 -48.56
CA TRP A 212 18.71 30.28 -47.93
C TRP A 212 18.61 29.25 -46.78
N ARG A 213 19.46 28.22 -46.83
CA ARG A 213 19.53 27.14 -45.83
C ARG A 213 20.44 27.46 -44.63
N GLU A 214 21.19 28.55 -44.70
CA GLU A 214 22.10 28.98 -43.64
C GLU A 214 21.34 29.60 -42.45
N LEU A 215 21.93 29.51 -41.26
CA LEU A 215 21.36 29.99 -40.00
C LEU A 215 21.01 31.50 -40.04
N ASP A 216 21.91 32.30 -40.60
CA ASP A 216 21.82 33.75 -40.62
C ASP A 216 20.98 34.32 -41.77
N PHE A 217 20.42 33.46 -42.63
CA PHE A 217 19.58 33.94 -43.73
C PHE A 217 18.29 34.57 -43.22
N VAL A 218 17.99 35.75 -43.75
CA VAL A 218 16.76 36.50 -43.49
C VAL A 218 15.92 36.49 -44.76
N PRO A 219 14.77 35.79 -44.78
CA PRO A 219 13.86 35.81 -45.91
C PRO A 219 13.34 37.23 -46.14
N ASP A 220 13.29 37.65 -47.40
CA ASP A 220 12.64 38.90 -47.77
C ASP A 220 11.11 38.69 -47.95
N ASN A 221 10.41 39.73 -48.41
CA ASN A 221 8.96 39.69 -48.59
C ASN A 221 8.50 38.77 -49.74
N SER A 222 9.40 38.14 -50.49
CA SER A 222 9.03 37.14 -51.51
C SER A 222 8.72 35.78 -50.91
N TRP A 223 9.13 35.52 -49.66
CA TRP A 223 8.85 34.26 -48.98
C TRP A 223 7.47 34.30 -48.30
N GLY A 224 6.58 33.41 -48.73
CA GLY A 224 5.31 33.16 -48.09
C GLY A 224 5.48 32.56 -46.69
N GLU A 225 4.39 32.51 -45.93
CA GLU A 225 4.35 31.90 -44.59
C GLU A 225 3.06 31.12 -44.40
N GLY A 226 3.14 29.90 -43.86
CA GLY A 226 1.97 29.07 -43.63
C GLY A 226 2.26 27.82 -42.82
N GLN A 227 1.21 27.21 -42.25
CA GLN A 227 1.33 25.98 -41.46
C GLN A 227 1.45 24.75 -42.36
N SER A 228 2.28 23.79 -41.96
CA SER A 228 2.31 22.47 -42.59
C SER A 228 1.00 21.69 -42.35
N GLN A 229 0.58 20.79 -43.24
CA GLN A 229 1.17 20.37 -44.51
C GLN A 229 1.12 21.49 -45.58
N LEU A 230 2.24 21.72 -46.27
CA LEU A 230 2.34 22.68 -47.37
C LEU A 230 2.40 21.94 -48.71
N GLY A 231 1.67 22.41 -49.71
CA GLY A 231 1.65 21.72 -51.00
C GLY A 231 0.53 22.17 -51.94
N TYR A 232 0.14 21.30 -52.88
CA TYR A 232 -1.08 21.41 -53.66
C TYR A 232 -1.46 20.04 -54.24
N GLY A 233 -2.72 19.88 -54.66
CA GLY A 233 -3.19 18.73 -55.46
C GLY A 233 -3.97 17.67 -54.68
N ASP A 234 -3.71 17.48 -53.39
CA ASP A 234 -4.29 16.41 -52.55
C ASP A 234 -5.55 16.85 -51.77
N ASN A 235 -5.79 18.15 -51.61
CA ASN A 235 -6.88 18.75 -50.81
C ASN A 235 -6.79 18.48 -49.30
N ASP A 236 -5.65 18.02 -48.80
CA ASP A 236 -5.35 17.91 -47.37
C ASP A 236 -4.36 19.00 -46.88
N GLU A 237 -3.94 19.88 -47.78
CA GLU A 237 -2.95 20.90 -47.48
C GLU A 237 -3.54 22.00 -46.61
N ARG A 238 -2.81 22.32 -45.53
CA ARG A 238 -3.18 23.43 -44.66
C ARG A 238 -2.74 24.76 -45.25
N THR A 239 -1.65 24.75 -46.02
CA THR A 239 -1.17 25.88 -46.81
C THR A 239 -0.96 25.43 -48.25
N VAL A 240 -1.75 26.00 -49.16
CA VAL A 240 -1.56 25.79 -50.60
C VAL A 240 -0.42 26.68 -51.10
N VAL A 241 0.57 26.11 -51.80
CA VAL A 241 1.67 26.85 -52.44
C VAL A 241 1.48 26.93 -53.96
N GLY A 242 2.11 27.91 -54.60
CA GLY A 242 2.07 28.11 -56.04
C GLY A 242 2.97 27.14 -56.81
N PHE A 243 2.76 27.08 -58.13
CA PHE A 243 3.54 26.25 -59.06
C PHE A 243 3.93 26.97 -60.36
N GLY A 244 3.68 28.28 -60.43
CA GLY A 244 3.81 29.09 -61.65
C GLY A 244 2.50 29.18 -62.44
N ASP A 245 2.58 29.81 -63.62
CA ASP A 245 1.40 30.14 -64.44
C ASP A 245 1.00 29.04 -65.45
N ASP A 246 1.83 28.00 -65.64
CA ASP A 246 1.60 26.91 -66.59
C ASP A 246 1.45 25.56 -65.86
N PRO A 247 0.24 24.97 -65.80
CA PRO A 247 0.03 23.69 -65.13
C PRO A 247 0.73 22.51 -65.82
N ASN A 248 1.22 22.64 -67.06
CA ASN A 248 1.99 21.59 -67.74
C ASN A 248 3.51 21.81 -67.68
N ASN A 249 3.95 22.89 -67.01
CA ASN A 249 5.37 23.23 -66.85
C ASN A 249 5.58 23.99 -65.54
N LYS A 250 5.25 23.31 -64.44
CA LYS A 250 5.35 23.75 -63.06
C LYS A 250 6.80 23.92 -62.62
N HIS A 251 7.01 24.70 -61.57
CA HIS A 251 8.31 24.85 -60.95
C HIS A 251 8.80 23.53 -60.35
N VAL A 252 9.98 23.07 -60.79
CA VAL A 252 10.57 21.81 -60.32
C VAL A 252 10.82 21.84 -58.81
N THR A 253 11.35 22.95 -58.29
CA THR A 253 11.75 23.07 -56.89
C THR A 253 10.88 24.07 -56.11
N THR A 254 10.45 23.66 -54.92
CA THR A 254 9.87 24.55 -53.90
C THR A 254 10.73 24.52 -52.64
N TYR A 255 11.05 25.69 -52.10
CA TYR A 255 11.90 25.83 -50.91
C TYR A 255 11.08 26.09 -49.66
N PHE A 256 11.48 25.48 -48.56
CA PHE A 256 10.84 25.63 -47.25
C PHE A 256 11.89 25.82 -46.16
N ARG A 257 11.61 26.66 -45.16
CA ARG A 257 12.46 26.79 -43.97
C ARG A 257 11.67 27.12 -42.71
N HIS A 258 12.11 26.57 -41.59
CA HIS A 258 11.55 26.81 -40.28
C HIS A 258 12.67 27.14 -39.29
N GLU A 259 12.49 28.22 -38.55
CA GLU A 259 13.38 28.65 -37.47
C GLU A 259 12.79 28.16 -36.14
N PHE A 260 13.64 27.57 -35.30
CA PHE A 260 13.27 27.10 -33.97
C PHE A 260 14.39 27.39 -32.96
N ASN A 261 14.07 27.37 -31.67
CA ASN A 261 15.01 27.74 -30.61
C ASN A 261 15.24 26.58 -29.63
N ILE A 262 16.51 26.30 -29.33
CA ILE A 262 16.96 25.28 -28.39
C ILE A 262 17.71 25.96 -27.24
N PRO A 263 17.19 26.00 -26.00
CA PRO A 263 17.85 26.68 -24.90
C PRO A 263 19.24 26.11 -24.54
N ASP A 264 19.39 24.79 -24.60
CA ASP A 264 20.63 24.06 -24.29
C ASP A 264 20.67 22.78 -25.14
N ALA A 265 21.48 22.80 -26.20
CA ALA A 265 21.62 21.69 -27.14
C ALA A 265 22.32 20.47 -26.51
N SER A 266 23.13 20.68 -25.46
CA SER A 266 23.93 19.64 -24.82
C SER A 266 23.11 18.61 -24.03
N GLN A 267 21.82 18.88 -23.82
CA GLN A 267 20.89 17.98 -23.13
C GLN A 267 20.36 16.87 -24.02
N TYR A 268 20.36 17.05 -25.35
CA TYR A 268 19.81 16.10 -26.30
C TYR A 268 20.77 14.93 -26.53
N LEU A 269 20.31 13.72 -26.24
CA LEU A 269 21.04 12.47 -26.38
C LEU A 269 20.91 11.89 -27.78
N THR A 270 19.70 11.94 -28.36
CA THR A 270 19.37 11.48 -29.71
C THR A 270 18.26 12.34 -30.29
N MET A 271 18.18 12.44 -31.62
CA MET A 271 17.09 13.11 -32.32
C MET A 271 16.70 12.32 -33.56
N ASP A 272 15.44 12.43 -33.94
CA ASP A 272 14.97 11.90 -35.21
C ASP A 272 13.92 12.83 -35.84
N MET A 273 13.84 12.72 -37.15
CA MET A 273 12.97 13.51 -38.00
C MET A 273 12.07 12.59 -38.81
N GLY A 274 10.78 12.90 -38.86
CA GLY A 274 9.87 12.34 -39.84
C GLY A 274 9.56 13.37 -40.92
N ILE A 275 9.72 13.00 -42.19
CA ILE A 275 9.29 13.81 -43.34
C ILE A 275 8.30 13.06 -44.24
N ILE A 276 7.21 13.73 -44.57
CA ILE A 276 6.34 13.47 -45.72
C ILE A 276 6.77 14.43 -46.83
N ARG A 277 6.97 13.88 -48.02
CA ARG A 277 7.42 14.62 -49.20
C ARG A 277 6.74 14.04 -50.45
N ASP A 278 6.65 14.87 -51.48
CA ASP A 278 6.43 14.42 -52.84
C ASP A 278 7.78 14.25 -53.58
N ASP A 279 7.89 13.21 -54.41
CA ASP A 279 8.98 12.85 -55.33
C ASP A 279 10.44 12.92 -54.84
N GLY A 280 11.02 14.10 -54.67
CA GLY A 280 12.44 14.41 -54.38
C GLY A 280 12.59 15.36 -53.19
N ALA A 281 13.54 15.14 -52.27
CA ALA A 281 13.83 16.12 -51.21
C ALA A 281 15.30 16.17 -50.79
N ALA A 282 15.81 17.37 -50.49
CA ALA A 282 17.03 17.53 -49.71
C ALA A 282 16.75 18.39 -48.47
N VAL A 283 17.25 17.94 -47.32
CA VAL A 283 16.99 18.52 -46.00
C VAL A 283 18.29 18.98 -45.38
N TYR A 284 18.26 20.18 -44.81
CA TYR A 284 19.39 20.85 -44.21
C TYR A 284 19.09 21.29 -42.78
N LEU A 285 20.02 21.08 -41.86
CA LEU A 285 19.97 21.62 -40.51
C LEU A 285 21.18 22.56 -40.33
N ASN A 286 20.90 23.83 -40.03
CA ASN A 286 21.92 24.86 -39.86
C ASN A 286 22.92 24.93 -41.03
N GLY A 287 22.42 24.82 -42.28
CA GLY A 287 23.23 24.84 -43.50
C GLY A 287 23.84 23.48 -43.90
N GLN A 288 23.94 22.52 -42.98
CA GLN A 288 24.48 21.19 -43.25
C GLN A 288 23.39 20.27 -43.81
N GLU A 289 23.69 19.58 -44.92
CA GLU A 289 22.79 18.56 -45.48
C GLU A 289 22.73 17.35 -44.55
N ILE A 290 21.52 17.01 -44.11
CA ILE A 290 21.24 15.89 -43.19
C ILE A 290 20.50 14.74 -43.88
N ALA A 291 19.86 15.01 -45.02
CA ALA A 291 19.23 13.97 -45.83
C ALA A 291 19.09 14.39 -47.29
N ARG A 292 19.22 13.41 -48.19
CA ARG A 292 18.89 13.51 -49.61
C ARG A 292 18.10 12.28 -50.01
N LEU A 293 16.89 12.51 -50.50
CA LEU A 293 15.90 11.48 -50.76
C LEU A 293 15.45 11.59 -52.23
N SER A 294 15.60 10.50 -52.98
CA SER A 294 15.27 10.40 -54.43
C SER A 294 15.77 11.57 -55.28
N LEU A 295 16.96 12.10 -54.95
CA LEU A 295 17.66 13.13 -55.73
C LEU A 295 19.09 12.69 -56.00
N PRO A 296 19.62 12.93 -57.21
CA PRO A 296 21.02 12.65 -57.51
C PRO A 296 21.96 13.60 -56.74
N ASP A 297 23.22 13.18 -56.61
CA ASP A 297 24.28 14.04 -56.09
C ASP A 297 24.41 15.30 -56.95
N ASN A 298 24.59 16.45 -56.31
CA ASN A 298 24.71 17.75 -56.96
C ASN A 298 23.48 18.17 -57.80
N ALA A 299 22.28 17.67 -57.46
CA ALA A 299 21.03 18.18 -58.03
C ALA A 299 20.95 19.71 -57.87
N ASP A 300 20.66 20.40 -58.97
CA ASP A 300 20.31 21.82 -58.97
C ASP A 300 18.78 21.99 -58.96
N TYR A 301 18.30 23.23 -58.84
CA TYR A 301 16.87 23.57 -58.76
C TYR A 301 16.03 23.19 -60.00
N GLN A 302 16.65 22.74 -61.10
CA GLN A 302 15.95 22.25 -62.29
C GLN A 302 16.04 20.72 -62.41
N THR A 303 16.80 20.08 -61.54
CA THR A 303 16.98 18.64 -61.53
C THR A 303 15.72 17.98 -61.00
N LEU A 304 15.04 17.20 -61.84
CA LEU A 304 13.89 16.40 -61.44
C LEU A 304 14.31 15.31 -60.44
N ALA A 305 13.36 14.89 -59.60
CA ALA A 305 13.53 13.74 -58.74
C ALA A 305 13.77 12.46 -59.55
N SER A 306 14.56 11.54 -58.98
CA SER A 306 14.88 10.26 -59.61
C SER A 306 13.72 9.26 -59.56
N ASP A 307 12.81 9.43 -58.61
CA ASP A 307 11.65 8.58 -58.40
C ASP A 307 10.38 9.42 -58.41
N ASN A 308 9.33 8.90 -59.05
CA ASN A 308 7.97 9.39 -58.90
C ASN A 308 7.31 8.60 -57.76
N LEU A 309 7.17 9.23 -56.59
CA LEU A 309 6.50 8.58 -55.46
C LEU A 309 5.00 8.54 -55.76
N THR A 310 4.31 7.46 -55.38
CA THR A 310 2.85 7.36 -55.59
C THR A 310 2.16 6.59 -54.46
N GLY A 311 0.90 6.91 -54.21
CA GLY A 311 -0.01 6.12 -53.37
C GLY A 311 0.32 6.19 -51.87
N GLY A 312 0.47 5.02 -51.23
CA GLY A 312 0.68 4.96 -49.77
C GLY A 312 2.03 5.51 -49.30
N SER A 313 3.03 5.55 -50.19
CA SER A 313 4.39 6.01 -49.86
C SER A 313 4.47 7.54 -49.73
N GLU A 314 3.67 8.29 -50.47
CA GLU A 314 3.61 9.77 -50.38
C GLU A 314 2.94 10.25 -49.09
N ARG A 315 2.17 9.37 -48.43
CA ARG A 315 1.42 9.69 -47.20
C ARG A 315 2.05 9.10 -45.94
N SER A 316 3.27 8.58 -46.07
CA SER A 316 3.99 7.91 -45.00
C SER A 316 5.26 8.66 -44.63
N TYR A 317 5.54 8.76 -43.33
CA TYR A 317 6.77 9.39 -42.85
C TYR A 317 8.00 8.53 -43.20
N THR A 318 8.98 9.16 -43.84
CA THR A 318 10.36 8.67 -43.88
C THR A 318 11.09 9.17 -42.64
N PHE A 319 11.67 8.26 -41.85
CA PHE A 319 12.39 8.58 -40.63
C PHE A 319 13.89 8.69 -40.87
N ILE A 320 14.52 9.73 -40.32
CA ILE A 320 15.95 10.02 -40.42
C ILE A 320 16.47 10.34 -39.02
N ASP A 321 17.54 9.64 -38.61
CA ASP A 321 18.26 9.95 -37.38
C ASP A 321 19.08 11.23 -37.57
N LEU A 322 19.00 12.14 -36.60
CA LEU A 322 19.74 13.40 -36.60
C LEU A 322 20.79 13.40 -35.50
N ASP A 323 21.99 13.88 -35.82
CA ASP A 323 23.05 14.08 -34.84
C ASP A 323 22.77 15.36 -34.00
N PRO A 324 22.57 15.24 -32.67
CA PRO A 324 22.38 16.40 -31.80
C PRO A 324 23.54 17.40 -31.82
N ALA A 325 24.75 16.99 -32.22
CA ALA A 325 25.90 17.87 -32.35
C ALA A 325 25.73 18.95 -33.44
N LEU A 326 24.72 18.82 -34.30
CA LEU A 326 24.37 19.82 -35.32
C LEU A 326 23.50 20.96 -34.78
N LEU A 327 22.97 20.84 -33.56
CA LEU A 327 22.21 21.91 -32.92
C LEU A 327 23.14 22.97 -32.32
N ASN A 328 22.70 24.22 -32.38
CA ASN A 328 23.27 25.33 -31.63
C ASN A 328 22.40 25.65 -30.41
N ASP A 329 23.03 26.16 -29.35
CA ASP A 329 22.28 26.88 -28.31
C ASP A 329 21.62 28.12 -28.92
N GLY A 330 20.36 28.36 -28.57
CA GLY A 330 19.51 29.38 -29.16
C GLY A 330 18.96 28.99 -30.52
N LYS A 331 19.14 29.87 -31.51
CA LYS A 331 18.50 29.77 -32.83
C LYS A 331 19.06 28.60 -33.64
N ASN A 332 18.15 27.87 -34.29
CA ASN A 332 18.41 26.81 -35.26
C ASN A 332 17.47 26.97 -36.46
N VAL A 333 17.88 26.46 -37.63
CA VAL A 333 17.06 26.47 -38.84
C VAL A 333 17.08 25.08 -39.48
N ILE A 334 15.89 24.55 -39.78
CA ILE A 334 15.71 23.40 -40.65
C ILE A 334 15.14 23.88 -41.99
N ALA A 335 15.73 23.42 -43.09
CA ALA A 335 15.42 23.85 -44.44
C ALA A 335 15.21 22.64 -45.34
N VAL A 336 14.25 22.70 -46.26
CA VAL A 336 13.88 21.61 -47.16
C VAL A 336 13.71 22.18 -48.56
N GLU A 337 14.28 21.52 -49.57
CA GLU A 337 13.90 21.71 -50.96
C GLU A 337 13.19 20.45 -51.45
N ILE A 338 11.99 20.62 -52.00
CA ILE A 338 11.21 19.55 -52.64
C ILE A 338 11.35 19.68 -54.15
N HIS A 339 11.56 18.56 -54.83
CA HIS A 339 11.74 18.47 -56.27
C HIS A 339 10.73 17.50 -56.85
N GLN A 340 10.05 17.89 -57.92
CA GLN A 340 9.14 16.99 -58.64
C GLN A 340 9.89 16.05 -59.58
N ALA A 341 9.33 14.89 -59.87
CA ALA A 341 9.79 13.92 -60.86
C ALA A 341 9.34 14.28 -62.28
N ALA A 342 8.31 15.11 -62.42
CA ALA A 342 7.83 15.62 -63.70
C ALA A 342 7.37 17.09 -63.60
N VAL A 343 7.57 17.87 -64.66
CA VAL A 343 7.16 19.30 -64.71
C VAL A 343 5.64 19.48 -64.82
N ASP A 344 4.90 18.42 -65.09
CA ASP A 344 3.45 18.39 -65.15
C ASP A 344 2.84 17.61 -63.97
N SER A 345 3.58 17.46 -62.85
CA SER A 345 3.06 16.80 -61.63
C SER A 345 1.76 17.45 -61.17
N ASP A 346 0.77 16.66 -60.74
CA ASP A 346 -0.52 17.18 -60.30
C ASP A 346 -0.46 17.75 -58.88
N ASP A 347 0.53 17.34 -58.09
CA ASP A 347 0.68 17.64 -56.67
C ASP A 347 2.12 17.97 -56.23
N ILE A 348 2.23 18.49 -55.00
CA ILE A 348 3.39 18.34 -54.10
C ILE A 348 2.90 18.31 -52.66
N SER A 349 3.66 17.67 -51.77
CA SER A 349 3.40 17.68 -50.35
C SER A 349 4.68 17.84 -49.53
N MET A 350 4.61 18.61 -48.44
CA MET A 350 5.66 18.71 -47.43
C MET A 350 5.05 18.81 -46.02
N GLN A 351 5.37 17.85 -45.18
CA GLN A 351 5.12 17.91 -43.74
C GLN A 351 6.28 17.25 -42.98
N LEU A 352 6.72 17.89 -41.90
CA LEU A 352 7.90 17.44 -41.16
C LEU A 352 7.71 17.65 -39.66
N PHE A 353 8.23 16.72 -38.86
CA PHE A 353 8.48 16.94 -37.44
C PHE A 353 9.90 16.54 -37.06
N VAL A 354 10.41 17.15 -35.98
CA VAL A 354 11.65 16.75 -35.32
C VAL A 354 11.34 16.49 -33.87
N ARG A 355 11.83 15.38 -33.32
CA ARG A 355 11.77 15.08 -31.88
C ARG A 355 13.17 14.81 -31.35
N GLY A 356 13.38 15.18 -30.09
CA GLY A 356 14.63 14.97 -29.39
C GLY A 356 14.42 14.25 -28.08
N ARG A 357 15.29 13.29 -27.79
CA ARG A 357 15.42 12.70 -26.46
C ARG A 357 16.44 13.51 -25.68
N TYR A 358 16.09 13.99 -24.49
CA TYR A 358 17.01 14.78 -23.66
C TYR A 358 16.97 14.36 -22.19
N GLN A 359 18.09 14.61 -21.50
CA GLN A 359 18.23 14.45 -20.05
C GLN A 359 18.58 15.82 -19.44
N PRO A 360 17.78 16.37 -18.51
CA PRO A 360 18.07 17.67 -17.95
C PRO A 360 19.27 17.57 -17.00
N ARG A 361 20.38 18.27 -17.31
CA ARG A 361 21.65 18.19 -16.55
C ARG A 361 21.64 18.81 -15.15
N ASN A 362 20.59 19.57 -14.78
CA ASN A 362 20.49 20.27 -13.49
C ASN A 362 19.46 19.68 -12.54
N VAL A 363 19.09 18.42 -12.74
CA VAL A 363 18.15 17.70 -11.88
C VAL A 363 18.97 16.84 -10.92
N THR A 364 19.14 17.34 -9.70
CA THR A 364 19.61 16.51 -8.58
C THR A 364 18.40 15.77 -8.04
N ASP A 365 18.37 14.46 -8.26
CA ASP A 365 17.35 13.54 -7.72
C ASP A 365 17.83 12.90 -6.42
N LEU A 366 19.14 12.77 -6.25
CA LEU A 366 19.78 12.03 -5.17
C LEU A 366 20.82 12.89 -4.44
N VAL A 367 20.93 12.68 -3.13
CA VAL A 367 22.04 13.16 -2.31
C VAL A 367 23.03 12.02 -2.04
N PRO A 368 24.33 12.29 -1.86
CA PRO A 368 25.30 11.29 -1.40
C PRO A 368 24.75 10.43 -0.25
N GLY A 369 24.73 9.11 -0.43
CA GLY A 369 24.13 8.19 0.52
C GLY A 369 23.00 7.34 -0.06
N VAL A 370 22.23 6.70 0.82
CA VAL A 370 21.04 5.92 0.48
C VAL A 370 19.82 6.84 0.47
N ASN A 371 19.09 6.84 -0.65
CA ASN A 371 17.93 7.68 -0.90
C ASN A 371 16.71 6.81 -1.11
N ARG A 372 15.57 7.18 -0.50
CA ARG A 372 14.26 6.64 -0.90
C ARG A 372 13.72 7.44 -2.07
N VAL A 373 13.42 6.75 -3.16
CA VAL A 373 12.80 7.31 -4.36
C VAL A 373 11.36 6.83 -4.43
N THR A 374 10.43 7.71 -4.09
CA THR A 374 9.00 7.39 -4.08
C THR A 374 8.37 7.68 -5.43
N VAL A 375 7.57 6.73 -5.93
CA VAL A 375 6.80 6.85 -7.16
C VAL A 375 5.33 6.74 -6.82
N ARG A 376 4.53 7.74 -7.22
CA ARG A 376 3.09 7.79 -6.94
C ARG A 376 2.28 7.93 -8.20
N SER A 377 1.23 7.14 -8.34
CA SER A 377 0.16 7.41 -9.30
C SER A 377 -0.89 8.32 -8.65
N MET A 378 -1.34 9.34 -9.40
CA MET A 378 -2.20 10.39 -8.87
C MET A 378 -3.52 10.46 -9.64
N SER A 379 -4.61 10.67 -8.91
CA SER A 379 -5.96 10.80 -9.48
C SER A 379 -6.19 12.10 -10.25
N GLY A 380 -5.41 13.15 -9.99
CA GLY A 380 -5.46 14.43 -10.69
C GLY A 380 -4.30 14.65 -11.66
N PRO A 381 -4.43 15.61 -12.59
CA PRO A 381 -3.34 15.99 -13.49
C PRO A 381 -2.21 16.70 -12.71
N ASP A 382 -1.03 16.76 -13.30
CA ASP A 382 0.12 17.53 -12.79
C ASP A 382 0.46 17.26 -11.31
N GLY A 383 0.29 16.03 -10.84
CA GLY A 383 0.64 15.61 -9.49
C GLY A 383 -0.38 16.01 -8.42
N THR A 384 -1.58 16.42 -8.82
CA THR A 384 -2.66 16.81 -7.90
C THR A 384 -3.62 15.66 -7.62
N GLY A 385 -4.54 15.84 -6.65
CA GLY A 385 -5.52 14.83 -6.26
C GLY A 385 -5.00 13.84 -5.22
N GLU A 386 -5.77 12.78 -4.98
CA GLU A 386 -5.41 11.68 -4.08
C GLU A 386 -4.36 10.77 -4.73
N VAL A 387 -3.47 10.22 -3.90
CA VAL A 387 -2.54 9.13 -4.28
C VAL A 387 -3.39 7.87 -4.49
N LEU A 388 -3.34 7.32 -5.70
CA LEU A 388 -4.05 6.09 -6.05
C LEU A 388 -3.26 4.85 -5.65
N ASP A 389 -1.95 4.91 -5.82
CA ASP A 389 -1.00 3.88 -5.40
C ASP A 389 0.41 4.48 -5.26
N GLU A 390 1.26 3.81 -4.47
CA GLU A 390 2.62 4.24 -4.17
C GLU A 390 3.58 3.04 -4.15
N THR A 391 4.74 3.21 -4.78
CA THR A 391 5.88 2.30 -4.65
C THR A 391 7.14 3.10 -4.41
N HIS A 392 8.23 2.43 -4.02
CA HIS A 392 9.52 3.10 -3.84
C HIS A 392 10.71 2.22 -4.23
N LEU A 393 11.83 2.87 -4.51
CA LEU A 393 13.14 2.26 -4.67
C LEU A 393 14.11 2.89 -3.68
N ASP A 394 14.94 2.07 -3.05
CA ASP A 394 16.07 2.59 -2.30
C ASP A 394 17.32 2.55 -3.17
N VAL A 395 17.93 3.72 -3.34
CA VAL A 395 19.06 3.96 -4.26
C VAL A 395 20.25 4.48 -3.48
N TRP A 396 21.36 3.73 -3.52
CA TRP A 396 22.65 4.19 -3.04
C TRP A 396 23.37 5.00 -4.12
N TYR A 397 23.46 6.30 -3.90
CA TYR A 397 24.30 7.20 -4.68
C TYR A 397 25.70 7.29 -4.04
N LYS A 398 26.70 6.77 -4.77
CA LYS A 398 28.11 6.63 -4.34
C LYS A 398 28.92 7.93 -4.38
N GLY A 399 28.33 9.04 -4.85
CA GLY A 399 29.01 10.33 -4.91
C GLY A 399 29.26 10.94 -3.53
N GLY A 400 30.15 11.93 -3.46
CA GLY A 400 30.49 12.65 -2.23
C GLY A 400 31.56 11.98 -1.38
N THR A 401 32.10 12.73 -0.41
CA THR A 401 33.06 12.21 0.59
C THR A 401 32.34 12.12 1.93
N PRO A 402 32.34 10.96 2.61
CA PRO A 402 31.69 10.83 3.91
C PRO A 402 32.24 11.80 4.97
N THR A 403 31.36 12.34 5.82
CA THR A 403 31.73 13.14 6.99
C THR A 403 32.04 12.21 8.16
N THR A 404 33.31 12.08 8.52
CA THR A 404 33.72 11.23 9.66
C THR A 404 33.32 11.85 11.00
N VAL A 405 32.74 11.02 11.88
CA VAL A 405 32.36 11.37 13.26
C VAL A 405 32.79 10.28 14.24
N SER A 406 33.14 10.69 15.46
CA SER A 406 33.64 9.81 16.52
C SER A 406 33.68 10.54 17.86
N GLY A 407 33.59 9.79 18.97
CA GLY A 407 33.78 10.30 20.32
C GLY A 407 32.59 11.13 20.84
N THR A 408 32.80 11.85 21.94
CA THR A 408 31.76 12.67 22.55
C THR A 408 31.52 13.94 21.72
N LEU A 409 30.27 14.18 21.34
CA LEU A 409 29.85 15.42 20.67
C LEU A 409 29.95 16.63 21.63
N PRO A 410 30.09 17.86 21.11
CA PRO A 410 30.06 19.06 21.93
C PRO A 410 28.74 19.19 22.72
N SER A 411 28.80 19.88 23.86
CA SER A 411 27.59 20.27 24.59
C SER A 411 26.71 21.22 23.77
N GLY A 412 25.41 21.25 24.07
CA GLY A 412 24.42 21.95 23.24
C GLY A 412 24.05 21.17 21.98
N GLN A 413 23.53 21.86 20.97
CA GLN A 413 23.00 21.21 19.78
C GLN A 413 24.08 20.95 18.72
N THR A 414 24.18 19.71 18.27
CA THR A 414 24.87 19.29 17.05
C THR A 414 23.84 18.86 16.01
N THR A 415 23.99 19.31 14.76
CA THR A 415 23.11 18.90 13.66
C THR A 415 23.89 18.11 12.62
N TRP A 416 23.43 16.91 12.29
CA TRP A 416 23.86 16.16 11.13
C TRP A 416 22.95 16.49 9.95
N THR A 417 23.53 17.08 8.91
CA THR A 417 22.78 17.65 7.78
C THR A 417 22.85 16.78 6.54
N THR A 418 21.80 16.82 5.73
CA THR A 418 21.74 16.04 4.49
C THR A 418 22.84 16.46 3.50
N ALA A 419 23.22 17.74 3.53
CA ALA A 419 24.29 18.29 2.70
C ALA A 419 25.69 17.72 3.03
N ASN A 420 25.89 17.22 4.24
CA ASN A 420 27.12 16.58 4.70
C ASN A 420 27.01 15.05 4.76
N SER A 421 25.88 14.50 4.29
CA SER A 421 25.67 13.06 4.17
C SER A 421 26.61 12.47 3.10
N PRO A 422 26.99 11.18 3.21
CA PRO A 422 26.79 10.32 4.37
C PRO A 422 27.72 10.68 5.54
N TYR A 423 27.26 10.48 6.76
CA TYR A 423 28.14 10.47 7.94
C TYR A 423 28.78 9.09 8.09
N LEU A 424 30.03 9.02 8.54
CA LEU A 424 30.73 7.76 8.84
C LEU A 424 31.20 7.76 10.28
N VAL A 425 30.58 6.94 11.12
CA VAL A 425 30.94 6.68 12.50
C VAL A 425 32.10 5.69 12.54
N THR A 426 33.28 6.14 12.98
CA THR A 426 34.50 5.31 13.00
C THR A 426 34.86 4.74 14.37
N SER A 427 34.21 5.24 15.42
CA SER A 427 34.20 4.73 16.80
C SER A 427 32.95 5.27 17.47
N ASP A 428 32.61 4.76 18.66
CA ASP A 428 31.42 5.19 19.40
C ASP A 428 31.26 6.71 19.43
N VAL A 429 30.02 7.15 19.19
CA VAL A 429 29.61 8.55 19.29
C VAL A 429 28.72 8.70 20.51
N VAL A 430 29.08 9.64 21.39
CA VAL A 430 28.30 9.93 22.60
C VAL A 430 27.69 11.31 22.50
N VAL A 431 26.36 11.41 22.59
CA VAL A 431 25.66 12.67 22.83
C VAL A 431 25.60 12.90 24.34
N PRO A 432 26.35 13.86 24.90
CA PRO A 432 26.44 14.05 26.35
C PRO A 432 25.09 14.49 26.94
N ALA A 433 24.91 14.35 28.25
CA ALA A 433 23.65 14.66 28.95
C ALA A 433 23.12 16.10 28.75
N ASP A 434 23.99 17.06 28.47
CA ASP A 434 23.64 18.46 28.14
C ASP A 434 23.65 18.75 26.63
N GLY A 435 23.76 17.71 25.81
CA GLY A 435 23.81 17.75 24.36
C GLY A 435 22.48 17.40 23.69
N THR A 436 22.33 17.82 22.45
CA THR A 436 21.24 17.40 21.56
C THR A 436 21.82 17.07 20.19
N LEU A 437 21.48 15.90 19.66
CA LEU A 437 21.78 15.53 18.28
C LEU A 437 20.50 15.62 17.44
N VAL A 438 20.50 16.50 16.44
CA VAL A 438 19.44 16.59 15.42
C VAL A 438 19.97 15.98 14.14
N ILE A 439 19.22 15.08 13.51
CA ILE A 439 19.58 14.47 12.23
C ILE A 439 18.50 14.85 11.22
N GLU A 440 18.91 15.51 10.13
CA GLU A 440 17.98 15.99 9.09
C GLU A 440 17.40 14.82 8.26
N PRO A 441 16.14 14.94 7.78
CA PRO A 441 15.54 13.99 6.86
C PRO A 441 16.39 13.69 5.63
N GLY A 442 16.51 12.42 5.24
CA GLY A 442 17.30 11.98 4.08
C GLY A 442 18.79 11.77 4.38
N THR A 443 19.24 11.99 5.62
CA THR A 443 20.63 11.76 6.01
C THR A 443 20.92 10.27 6.13
N SER A 444 21.97 9.80 5.44
CA SER A 444 22.61 8.52 5.70
C SER A 444 23.73 8.62 6.74
N VAL A 445 23.78 7.65 7.64
CA VAL A 445 24.78 7.46 8.69
C VAL A 445 25.29 6.02 8.60
N TYR A 446 26.58 5.89 8.28
CA TYR A 446 27.27 4.62 8.14
C TYR A 446 28.10 4.33 9.38
N PHE A 447 28.10 3.07 9.82
CA PHE A 447 28.84 2.62 11.00
C PHE A 447 29.97 1.69 10.61
N ALA A 448 31.13 1.89 11.22
CA ALA A 448 32.18 0.88 11.28
C ALA A 448 31.73 -0.29 12.19
N PRO A 449 32.32 -1.48 12.04
CA PRO A 449 31.97 -2.63 12.87
C PRO A 449 32.12 -2.33 14.36
N ASP A 450 31.22 -2.88 15.17
CA ASP A 450 31.26 -2.81 16.65
C ASP A 450 31.29 -1.36 17.19
N THR A 451 30.51 -0.46 16.57
CA THR A 451 30.39 0.94 17.01
C THR A 451 28.97 1.30 17.43
N GLU A 452 28.86 2.13 18.48
CA GLU A 452 27.59 2.56 19.08
C GLU A 452 27.27 4.04 18.81
N LEU A 453 25.99 4.37 18.63
CA LEU A 453 25.47 5.73 18.84
C LEU A 453 24.78 5.83 20.20
N ARG A 454 25.50 6.35 21.19
CA ARG A 454 25.03 6.49 22.57
C ARG A 454 24.43 7.87 22.83
N ILE A 455 23.21 7.91 23.35
CA ILE A 455 22.46 9.13 23.65
C ILE A 455 22.24 9.25 25.16
N GLU A 456 23.04 10.09 25.83
CA GLU A 456 22.82 10.49 27.23
C GLU A 456 22.02 11.79 27.32
N GLY A 457 22.13 12.65 26.29
CA GLY A 457 21.37 13.87 26.09
C GLY A 457 20.05 13.66 25.34
N MET A 458 19.78 14.43 24.29
CA MET A 458 18.57 14.29 23.47
C MET A 458 18.88 13.89 22.03
N LEU A 459 18.10 12.97 21.45
CA LEU A 459 18.11 12.63 20.03
C LEU A 459 16.82 13.09 19.34
N GLU A 460 16.98 13.82 18.24
CA GLU A 460 15.92 14.14 17.28
C GLU A 460 16.31 13.62 15.89
N ALA A 461 16.02 12.35 15.62
CA ALA A 461 16.16 11.72 14.31
C ALA A 461 14.78 11.61 13.65
N ASN A 462 14.30 12.73 13.08
CA ASN A 462 12.96 12.80 12.49
C ASN A 462 13.06 12.97 10.97
N GLY A 463 13.04 11.86 10.24
CA GLY A 463 12.91 11.84 8.79
C GLY A 463 11.48 12.11 8.32
N THR A 464 11.23 11.89 7.03
CA THR A 464 9.89 11.87 6.43
C THR A 464 9.69 10.61 5.60
N ALA A 465 8.47 10.31 5.17
CA ALA A 465 8.18 9.14 4.32
C ALA A 465 9.06 9.09 3.05
N ASP A 466 9.31 10.26 2.44
CA ASP A 466 10.11 10.42 1.21
C ASP A 466 11.60 10.67 1.48
N ALA A 467 11.97 11.11 2.67
CA ALA A 467 13.34 11.42 3.05
C ALA A 467 13.65 10.77 4.40
N ARG A 468 13.71 9.44 4.39
CA ARG A 468 14.02 8.65 5.59
C ARG A 468 15.48 8.79 5.98
N ILE A 469 15.75 8.73 7.29
CA ILE A 469 17.12 8.68 7.80
C ILE A 469 17.59 7.22 7.76
N ARG A 470 18.83 6.98 7.34
CA ARG A 470 19.40 5.64 7.19
C ARG A 470 20.53 5.43 8.18
N PHE A 471 20.40 4.47 9.09
CA PHE A 471 21.50 3.98 9.92
C PHE A 471 21.85 2.56 9.47
N THR A 472 23.06 2.36 8.96
CA THR A 472 23.45 1.06 8.40
C THR A 472 24.97 0.90 8.41
N ALA A 473 25.47 -0.29 8.13
CA ALA A 473 26.86 -0.46 7.72
C ALA A 473 27.11 0.26 6.38
N ALA A 474 28.34 0.67 6.09
CA ALA A 474 28.62 1.25 4.78
C ALA A 474 28.19 0.27 3.65
N PRO A 475 27.36 0.70 2.68
CA PRO A 475 26.88 -0.22 1.64
C PRO A 475 28.04 -0.77 0.79
N GLY A 476 27.85 -1.97 0.24
CA GLY A 476 28.83 -2.61 -0.65
C GLY A 476 30.10 -3.12 0.04
N GLN A 477 30.19 -3.08 1.37
CA GLN A 477 31.28 -3.71 2.11
C GLN A 477 31.32 -5.24 1.89
N ALA A 478 32.49 -5.83 2.12
CA ALA A 478 32.64 -7.28 2.10
C ALA A 478 31.81 -7.90 3.23
N LEU A 479 31.15 -9.02 2.94
CA LEU A 479 30.45 -9.78 3.97
C LEU A 479 31.46 -10.35 4.97
N VAL A 480 31.08 -10.34 6.24
CA VAL A 480 31.85 -10.90 7.36
C VAL A 480 31.03 -11.97 8.07
N ALA A 481 31.65 -12.72 8.98
CA ALA A 481 30.91 -13.68 9.80
C ALA A 481 29.83 -12.95 10.61
N ASP A 482 28.61 -13.50 10.61
CA ASP A 482 27.50 -13.00 11.42
C ASP A 482 27.41 -13.82 12.70
N GLU A 483 27.66 -13.17 13.84
CA GLU A 483 27.90 -13.82 15.13
C GLU A 483 27.05 -13.16 16.25
N PRO A 484 25.70 -13.20 16.17
CA PRO A 484 24.81 -12.59 17.16
C PRO A 484 25.08 -13.13 18.57
N GLY A 485 25.38 -12.23 19.52
CA GLY A 485 25.75 -12.61 20.89
C GLY A 485 27.00 -13.52 20.96
N GLY A 486 27.85 -13.48 19.94
CA GLY A 486 29.03 -14.34 19.79
C GLY A 486 28.71 -15.79 19.38
N ARG A 487 27.55 -16.04 18.77
CA ARG A 487 27.10 -17.38 18.36
C ARG A 487 27.31 -17.60 16.85
N PRO A 488 28.13 -18.59 16.42
CA PRO A 488 28.41 -18.85 15.01
C PRO A 488 27.34 -19.70 14.33
N GLY A 489 27.35 -19.66 13.00
CA GLY A 489 26.60 -20.62 12.17
C GLY A 489 25.68 -19.99 11.12
N LEU A 490 25.50 -18.67 11.17
CA LEU A 490 24.76 -17.91 10.16
C LEU A 490 25.60 -17.72 8.88
N PRO A 491 24.94 -17.50 7.73
CA PRO A 491 25.62 -17.02 6.53
C PRO A 491 26.35 -15.70 6.79
N ALA A 492 27.42 -15.45 6.03
CA ALA A 492 28.11 -14.16 6.11
C ALA A 492 27.15 -13.01 5.73
N ALA A 493 27.20 -11.92 6.49
CA ALA A 493 26.32 -10.76 6.37
C ALA A 493 27.12 -9.45 6.26
N PRO A 494 26.51 -8.31 5.92
CA PRO A 494 27.15 -7.01 6.09
C PRO A 494 27.66 -6.82 7.53
N PRO A 495 28.78 -6.10 7.74
CA PRO A 495 29.33 -5.91 9.08
C PRO A 495 28.32 -5.31 10.05
N LYS A 496 28.30 -5.82 11.29
CA LYS A 496 27.35 -5.37 12.31
C LYS A 496 27.92 -4.20 13.11
N TRP A 497 27.02 -3.34 13.59
CA TRP A 497 27.31 -2.26 14.54
C TRP A 497 26.36 -2.39 15.74
N ASP A 498 26.66 -1.69 16.84
CA ASP A 498 26.05 -2.01 18.15
C ASP A 498 24.66 -1.39 18.33
N GLY A 499 24.25 -0.45 17.47
CA GLY A 499 22.92 0.16 17.51
C GLY A 499 22.85 1.57 18.11
N ILE A 500 21.61 2.03 18.31
CA ILE A 500 21.29 3.36 18.86
C ILE A 500 20.77 3.16 20.29
N HIS A 501 21.56 3.57 21.28
CA HIS A 501 21.20 3.36 22.68
C HIS A 501 20.96 4.67 23.42
N LEU A 502 19.74 4.84 23.92
CA LEU A 502 19.36 5.93 24.80
C LEU A 502 19.55 5.48 26.24
N VAL A 503 20.47 6.13 26.96
CA VAL A 503 20.87 5.69 28.31
C VAL A 503 20.78 6.82 29.30
N ASP A 504 19.94 6.63 30.33
CA ASP A 504 19.60 7.63 31.35
C ASP A 504 19.10 8.98 30.76
N SER A 505 18.59 8.94 29.53
CA SER A 505 18.05 10.08 28.80
C SER A 505 16.55 10.21 29.01
N ARG A 506 16.16 11.10 29.93
CA ARG A 506 14.76 11.46 30.18
C ARG A 506 14.26 12.61 29.29
N ALA A 507 15.04 13.00 28.29
CA ALA A 507 14.65 14.00 27.30
C ALA A 507 13.52 13.49 26.39
N ALA A 508 12.96 14.37 25.55
CA ALA A 508 11.90 14.03 24.61
C ALA A 508 12.49 13.41 23.33
N ASN A 509 13.17 12.27 23.46
CA ASN A 509 13.83 11.65 22.33
C ASN A 509 12.85 11.17 21.26
N SER A 510 13.26 11.30 20.01
CA SER A 510 12.44 10.92 18.87
C SER A 510 13.25 10.26 17.75
N ILE A 511 12.72 9.13 17.28
CA ILE A 511 13.23 8.37 16.15
C ILE A 511 12.04 8.12 15.23
N ARG A 512 11.94 8.88 14.14
CA ARG A 512 10.80 8.84 13.22
C ARG A 512 11.23 8.73 11.77
N TYR A 513 10.54 7.88 10.99
CA TYR A 513 10.86 7.64 9.57
C TYR A 513 12.35 7.29 9.38
N VAL A 514 12.77 6.27 10.11
CA VAL A 514 14.16 5.80 10.18
C VAL A 514 14.23 4.34 9.77
N ASP A 515 15.22 3.99 8.95
CA ASP A 515 15.60 2.60 8.71
C ASP A 515 16.91 2.31 9.42
N VAL A 516 16.89 1.27 10.27
CA VAL A 516 18.04 0.78 11.04
C VAL A 516 18.37 -0.61 10.52
N GLU A 517 19.51 -0.75 9.86
CA GLU A 517 19.91 -1.98 9.19
C GLU A 517 21.24 -2.49 9.77
N HIS A 518 21.34 -3.80 9.99
CA HIS A 518 22.56 -4.48 10.43
C HIS A 518 23.10 -4.01 11.81
N ALA A 519 22.25 -3.41 12.64
CA ALA A 519 22.56 -3.14 14.04
C ALA A 519 22.24 -4.37 14.89
N GLN A 520 23.18 -4.88 15.68
CA GLN A 520 23.03 -6.15 16.39
C GLN A 520 23.77 -6.14 17.73
N ASP A 521 23.02 -5.88 18.80
CA ASP A 521 23.53 -5.94 20.17
C ASP A 521 22.51 -6.60 21.13
N SER A 522 23.00 -7.06 22.28
CA SER A 522 22.16 -7.61 23.34
C SER A 522 21.15 -6.62 23.94
N GLU A 523 21.44 -5.32 23.87
CA GLU A 523 20.58 -4.17 24.21
C GLU A 523 19.84 -3.60 22.97
N GLY A 524 19.81 -4.41 21.91
CA GLY A 524 18.99 -4.27 20.72
C GLY A 524 19.48 -3.27 19.68
N SER A 525 18.97 -3.35 18.44
CA SER A 525 19.29 -2.37 17.40
C SER A 525 18.92 -0.93 17.81
N ILE A 526 17.82 -0.79 18.57
CA ILE A 526 17.45 0.42 19.28
C ILE A 526 17.18 0.08 20.75
N GLY A 527 17.99 0.62 21.65
CA GLY A 527 17.92 0.41 23.10
C GLY A 527 17.37 1.63 23.83
N VAL A 528 16.36 1.44 24.68
CA VAL A 528 15.76 2.49 25.53
C VAL A 528 15.97 2.12 27.01
N ILE A 529 17.06 2.60 27.59
CA ILE A 529 17.54 2.18 28.91
C ILE A 529 17.41 3.34 29.89
N ASN A 530 16.57 3.19 30.91
CA ASN A 530 16.19 4.25 31.85
C ASN A 530 15.83 5.57 31.14
N SER A 531 15.21 5.48 29.98
CA SER A 531 15.05 6.59 29.04
C SER A 531 13.61 6.74 28.57
N ASN A 532 13.34 7.87 27.89
CA ASN A 532 12.06 8.14 27.24
C ASN A 532 12.25 8.22 25.72
N ALA A 533 11.38 7.58 24.92
CA ALA A 533 11.46 7.64 23.47
C ALA A 533 10.09 7.55 22.78
N VAL A 534 9.93 8.29 21.68
CA VAL A 534 8.90 8.00 20.68
C VAL A 534 9.58 7.46 19.43
N ILE A 535 9.27 6.22 19.09
CA ILE A 535 9.77 5.48 17.95
C ILE A 535 8.58 5.27 17.01
N SER A 536 8.63 5.85 15.80
CA SER A 536 7.47 5.86 14.91
C SER A 536 7.86 5.74 13.45
N ASN A 537 7.12 4.96 12.66
CA ASN A 537 7.41 4.77 11.23
C ASN A 537 8.83 4.25 10.96
N VAL A 538 9.35 3.36 11.81
CA VAL A 538 10.70 2.78 11.66
C VAL A 538 10.67 1.42 10.97
N THR A 539 11.79 1.05 10.34
CA THR A 539 12.08 -0.35 9.98
C THR A 539 13.39 -0.75 10.63
N VAL A 540 13.43 -1.91 11.27
CA VAL A 540 14.65 -2.47 11.86
C VAL A 540 14.90 -3.83 11.21
N ALA A 541 16.05 -4.03 10.57
CA ALA A 541 16.30 -5.21 9.75
C ALA A 541 17.75 -5.69 9.79
N GLY A 542 17.98 -6.94 9.36
CA GLY A 542 19.32 -7.51 9.24
C GLY A 542 19.99 -7.82 10.57
N THR A 543 19.20 -8.11 11.61
CA THR A 543 19.63 -8.58 12.92
C THR A 543 18.91 -9.89 13.26
N HIS A 544 19.57 -10.75 14.04
CA HIS A 544 19.01 -12.00 14.56
C HIS A 544 18.82 -11.98 16.08
N ILE A 545 19.02 -10.83 16.71
CA ILE A 545 18.70 -10.58 18.12
C ILE A 545 18.00 -9.23 18.24
N ARG A 546 17.21 -9.07 19.31
CA ARG A 546 16.49 -7.86 19.76
C ARG A 546 16.52 -6.68 18.79
N MET A 547 15.41 -6.43 18.09
CA MET A 547 15.30 -5.21 17.26
C MET A 547 15.07 -3.98 18.14
N ILE A 548 14.17 -4.10 19.12
CA ILE A 548 13.94 -3.09 20.16
C ILE A 548 14.19 -3.72 21.53
N TYR A 549 14.94 -3.01 22.36
CA TYR A 549 15.12 -3.38 23.76
C TYR A 549 14.77 -2.22 24.67
N GLY A 550 14.11 -2.52 25.79
CA GLY A 550 13.77 -1.54 26.80
C GLY A 550 14.14 -2.04 28.19
N SER A 551 14.75 -1.18 29.00
CA SER A 551 14.97 -1.42 30.43
C SER A 551 14.50 -0.21 31.22
N ASN A 552 13.44 -0.37 32.03
CA ASN A 552 12.72 0.75 32.67
C ASN A 552 12.36 1.89 31.69
N ALA A 553 12.01 1.49 30.46
CA ALA A 553 11.73 2.37 29.34
C ALA A 553 10.37 3.03 29.50
N SER A 554 10.28 4.32 29.16
CA SER A 554 9.02 4.99 28.84
C SER A 554 8.95 5.19 27.33
N MET A 555 8.13 4.42 26.63
CA MET A 555 8.19 4.33 25.18
C MET A 555 6.81 4.32 24.52
N ILE A 556 6.72 5.01 23.38
CA ILE A 556 5.68 4.81 22.38
C ILE A 556 6.38 4.24 21.14
N LEU A 557 6.00 3.04 20.73
CA LEU A 557 6.43 2.38 19.49
C LEU A 557 5.24 2.24 18.55
N GLU A 558 5.27 2.91 17.40
CA GLU A 558 4.09 2.94 16.53
C GLU A 558 4.36 2.98 15.02
N ASN A 559 3.38 2.53 14.22
CA ASN A 559 3.38 2.64 12.75
C ASN A 559 4.65 2.05 12.09
N SER A 560 5.30 1.09 12.74
CA SER A 560 6.62 0.58 12.35
C SER A 560 6.53 -0.84 11.78
N VAL A 561 7.55 -1.24 11.03
CA VAL A 561 7.63 -2.56 10.38
C VAL A 561 8.85 -3.30 10.89
N PHE A 562 8.63 -4.50 11.39
CA PHE A 562 9.67 -5.41 11.84
C PHE A 562 9.57 -6.68 10.99
N PRO A 563 10.59 -7.01 10.18
CA PRO A 563 10.57 -8.18 9.29
C PRO A 563 10.71 -9.48 10.09
N ASP A 564 10.64 -10.62 9.41
CA ASP A 564 10.86 -11.93 10.02
C ASP A 564 12.27 -11.99 10.66
N MET A 565 12.37 -12.58 11.86
CA MET A 565 13.65 -12.67 12.58
C MET A 565 14.62 -13.66 11.91
N PHE A 566 14.07 -14.70 11.29
CA PHE A 566 14.82 -15.80 10.70
C PHE A 566 14.32 -16.11 9.30
N ALA A 567 15.24 -16.45 8.39
CA ALA A 567 14.86 -16.99 7.09
C ALA A 567 14.18 -18.36 7.21
N GLU A 568 13.48 -18.80 6.17
CA GLU A 568 12.72 -20.07 6.15
C GLU A 568 13.59 -21.28 6.55
N ASN A 569 14.85 -21.31 6.12
CA ASN A 569 15.81 -22.39 6.35
C ASN A 569 16.72 -22.21 7.58
N GLU A 570 16.52 -21.16 8.37
CA GLU A 570 17.27 -20.91 9.61
C GLU A 570 16.55 -21.52 10.81
N SER A 571 17.31 -22.27 11.62
CA SER A 571 16.86 -22.96 12.82
C SER A 571 17.46 -22.28 14.05
N PRO A 572 16.67 -21.54 14.86
CA PRO A 572 17.19 -20.83 16.03
C PRO A 572 17.88 -21.77 17.02
N ALA A 573 17.30 -22.93 17.34
CA ALA A 573 17.93 -23.89 18.24
C ALA A 573 19.29 -24.41 17.70
N ALA A 574 19.40 -24.69 16.40
CA ALA A 574 20.66 -25.17 15.81
C ALA A 574 21.74 -24.08 15.74
N LEU A 575 21.32 -22.83 15.55
CA LEU A 575 22.18 -21.64 15.61
C LEU A 575 22.50 -21.22 17.05
N GLY A 576 21.88 -21.90 18.02
CA GLY A 576 21.96 -21.57 19.42
C GLY A 576 21.32 -20.22 19.74
N LEU A 577 20.44 -19.66 18.90
CA LEU A 577 19.74 -18.37 19.05
C LEU A 577 18.33 -18.50 19.67
N ASP A 578 18.04 -19.65 20.25
CA ASP A 578 16.82 -19.91 21.01
C ASP A 578 16.74 -18.98 22.24
N ASN A 579 15.57 -18.39 22.48
CA ASN A 579 15.22 -17.54 23.62
C ASN A 579 16.13 -16.31 23.84
N ILE A 580 16.59 -15.69 22.75
CA ILE A 580 17.25 -14.37 22.80
C ILE A 580 16.90 -13.43 21.63
N SER A 581 16.01 -13.87 20.76
CA SER A 581 15.81 -13.31 19.42
C SER A 581 14.41 -12.71 19.29
N GLU A 582 14.09 -11.76 20.16
CA GLU A 582 12.77 -11.11 20.17
C GLU A 582 12.71 -9.90 19.24
N HIS A 583 11.56 -9.57 18.64
CA HIS A 583 11.43 -8.27 17.98
C HIS A 583 11.44 -7.14 19.00
N VAL A 584 10.74 -7.32 20.12
CA VAL A 584 10.68 -6.35 21.22
C VAL A 584 10.86 -7.07 22.56
N LYS A 585 11.92 -6.70 23.30
CA LYS A 585 12.13 -7.18 24.67
C LYS A 585 12.09 -6.02 25.65
N LEU A 586 11.17 -6.07 26.63
CA LEU A 586 10.99 -5.02 27.63
C LEU A 586 11.13 -5.58 29.04
N ILE A 587 12.15 -5.12 29.76
CA ILE A 587 12.40 -5.49 31.14
C ILE A 587 12.24 -4.30 32.09
N GLY A 588 11.90 -4.60 33.34
CA GLY A 588 11.69 -3.56 34.34
C GLY A 588 10.41 -2.77 34.06
N ARG A 589 10.31 -1.55 34.60
CA ARG A 589 9.07 -0.76 34.52
C ARG A 589 9.31 0.73 34.26
N PRO A 590 8.47 1.40 33.46
CA PRO A 590 8.52 2.85 33.27
C PRO A 590 8.35 3.63 34.59
N PRO A 591 8.72 4.92 34.64
CA PRO A 591 8.41 5.80 35.76
C PRO A 591 6.91 5.79 36.11
N ARG A 592 6.58 5.59 37.38
CA ARG A 592 5.21 5.37 37.87
C ARG A 592 4.19 6.46 37.50
N ASP A 593 4.60 7.72 37.60
CA ASP A 593 3.65 8.86 37.53
C ASP A 593 3.71 9.59 36.17
N THR A 594 4.74 9.35 35.37
CA THR A 594 5.02 10.11 34.13
C THR A 594 5.37 9.23 32.94
N GLY A 595 5.56 7.93 33.14
CA GLY A 595 5.94 7.01 32.09
C GLY A 595 4.76 6.55 31.24
N GLN A 596 5.06 5.99 30.07
CA GLN A 596 4.12 5.42 29.12
C GLN A 596 4.72 4.16 28.51
N LEU A 597 3.89 3.18 28.15
CA LEU A 597 4.33 1.98 27.45
C LEU A 597 3.27 1.56 26.44
N ILE A 598 3.44 1.99 25.19
CA ILE A 598 2.44 1.84 24.13
C ILE A 598 3.11 1.27 22.89
N ILE A 599 2.58 0.17 22.38
CA ILE A 599 2.99 -0.48 21.13
C ILE A 599 1.76 -0.53 20.22
N ARG A 600 1.73 0.23 19.14
CA ARG A 600 0.52 0.32 18.30
C ARG A 600 0.72 0.43 16.81
N ASN A 601 -0.19 -0.12 16.03
CA ASN A 601 -0.21 0.00 14.56
C ASN A 601 1.09 -0.47 13.89
N ASN A 602 1.82 -1.40 14.50
CA ASN A 602 3.04 -1.96 13.92
C ASN A 602 2.73 -3.25 13.16
N VAL A 603 3.60 -3.62 12.24
CA VAL A 603 3.61 -4.92 11.56
C VAL A 603 4.82 -5.70 12.05
N PHE A 604 4.60 -6.87 12.63
CA PHE A 604 5.64 -7.79 13.05
C PHE A 604 5.65 -9.03 12.15
N GLY A 605 6.81 -9.34 11.62
CA GLY A 605 7.13 -10.59 10.92
C GLY A 605 7.04 -11.79 11.83
N SER A 606 7.30 -12.97 11.27
CA SER A 606 7.28 -14.21 12.02
C SER A 606 8.52 -14.41 12.88
N ASN A 607 8.36 -15.13 13.99
CA ASN A 607 9.46 -15.66 14.79
C ASN A 607 9.41 -17.20 14.88
N LYS A 608 10.49 -17.82 15.35
CA LYS A 608 10.68 -19.28 15.37
C LYS A 608 11.39 -19.75 16.63
N GLY A 609 11.28 -21.04 16.91
CA GLY A 609 11.84 -21.63 18.12
C GLY A 609 11.21 -21.03 19.37
N HIS A 610 11.89 -21.08 20.51
CA HIS A 610 11.46 -20.50 21.79
C HIS A 610 11.71 -18.99 21.86
N ASN A 611 11.39 -18.27 20.79
CA ASN A 611 11.57 -16.81 20.74
C ASN A 611 10.22 -16.13 20.54
N ASP A 612 9.97 -15.13 21.37
CA ASP A 612 8.74 -14.37 21.33
C ASP A 612 8.83 -13.24 20.31
N VAL A 613 7.70 -12.77 19.79
CA VAL A 613 7.71 -11.49 19.05
C VAL A 613 7.84 -10.32 20.03
N ILE A 614 7.02 -10.33 21.10
CA ILE A 614 7.11 -9.35 22.18
C ILE A 614 7.17 -10.08 23.51
N ASP A 615 8.23 -9.85 24.27
CA ASP A 615 8.39 -10.30 25.65
C ASP A 615 8.46 -9.05 26.55
N ALA A 616 7.45 -8.86 27.40
CA ALA A 616 7.29 -7.62 28.14
C ALA A 616 6.55 -7.75 29.48
N ASP A 617 7.06 -7.02 30.48
CA ASP A 617 6.40 -6.84 31.77
C ASP A 617 5.66 -5.50 31.88
N SER A 618 4.50 -5.54 32.54
CA SER A 618 3.66 -4.38 32.86
C SER A 618 3.47 -4.17 34.36
N TYR A 619 2.90 -3.01 34.72
CA TYR A 619 2.38 -2.77 36.06
C TYR A 619 1.08 -3.55 36.30
N GLN A 620 0.70 -3.70 37.57
CA GLN A 620 -0.70 -3.97 37.93
C GLN A 620 -1.50 -2.66 37.88
N LYS A 621 -2.79 -2.74 37.57
CA LYS A 621 -3.70 -1.60 37.47
C LYS A 621 -3.71 -0.80 38.76
N GLY A 622 -3.58 0.53 38.62
CA GLY A 622 -3.46 1.47 39.74
C GLY A 622 -2.07 1.58 40.36
N GLN A 623 -1.09 0.77 39.93
CA GLN A 623 0.29 0.86 40.43
C GLN A 623 1.23 1.65 39.53
N GLY A 624 0.88 1.90 38.26
CA GLY A 624 1.67 2.65 37.29
C GLY A 624 1.03 2.59 35.89
N PRO A 625 1.70 3.08 34.85
CA PRO A 625 1.20 2.99 33.48
C PRO A 625 1.18 1.54 33.00
N LEU A 626 0.10 1.15 32.33
CA LEU A 626 -0.04 -0.19 31.78
C LEU A 626 0.55 -0.27 30.37
N LEU A 627 1.13 -1.43 30.06
CA LEU A 627 1.45 -1.82 28.69
C LEU A 627 0.16 -1.87 27.86
N GLN A 628 0.22 -1.24 26.70
CA GLN A 628 -0.87 -1.20 25.72
C GLN A 628 -0.35 -1.73 24.38
N ILE A 629 -1.01 -2.75 23.84
CA ILE A 629 -0.68 -3.36 22.55
C ILE A 629 -1.92 -3.23 21.66
N ILE A 630 -1.91 -2.27 20.73
CA ILE A 630 -3.14 -1.83 20.03
C ILE A 630 -2.97 -1.80 18.50
N GLY A 631 -3.85 -2.43 17.73
CA GLY A 631 -3.90 -2.23 16.28
C GLY A 631 -2.71 -2.83 15.51
N ASN A 632 -1.93 -3.72 16.11
CA ASN A 632 -0.75 -4.32 15.47
C ASN A 632 -1.13 -5.56 14.64
N TRP A 633 -0.32 -5.86 13.63
CA TRP A 633 -0.41 -7.06 12.81
C TRP A 633 0.75 -8.00 13.11
N PHE A 634 0.46 -9.22 13.55
CA PHE A 634 1.44 -10.24 13.89
C PHE A 634 1.37 -11.40 12.90
N ARG A 635 2.46 -11.67 12.17
CA ARG A 635 2.44 -12.60 11.03
C ARG A 635 2.59 -14.08 11.37
N GLY A 636 3.18 -14.42 12.52
CA GLY A 636 3.30 -15.80 12.99
C GLY A 636 4.35 -16.01 14.08
N ALA A 637 4.26 -17.12 14.81
CA ALA A 637 5.30 -17.56 15.73
C ALA A 637 5.26 -19.08 15.93
N GLY A 638 6.45 -19.64 16.17
CA GLY A 638 6.64 -21.02 16.62
C GLY A 638 6.41 -21.24 18.12
N ASP A 639 6.36 -20.17 18.91
CA ASP A 639 6.08 -20.16 20.35
C ASP A 639 5.10 -19.02 20.67
N GLU A 640 5.45 -18.05 21.51
CA GLU A 640 4.58 -16.93 21.79
C GLU A 640 4.72 -15.79 20.76
N LEU A 641 3.59 -15.23 20.32
CA LEU A 641 3.62 -13.88 19.76
C LEU A 641 3.87 -12.87 20.90
N LEU A 642 3.08 -12.96 21.96
CA LEU A 642 3.20 -12.07 23.13
C LEU A 642 3.43 -12.91 24.39
N ASP A 643 4.57 -12.76 25.06
CA ASP A 643 4.76 -13.22 26.45
C ASP A 643 4.70 -12.04 27.43
N LEU A 644 3.67 -12.02 28.27
CA LEU A 644 3.24 -10.82 28.97
C LEU A 644 3.14 -11.00 30.49
N GLY A 645 3.88 -10.18 31.23
CA GLY A 645 3.74 -10.05 32.69
C GLY A 645 2.90 -8.86 33.13
N GLY A 646 2.22 -8.93 34.28
CA GLY A 646 1.41 -7.82 34.79
C GLY A 646 0.02 -7.64 34.16
N ASP A 647 -0.61 -6.48 34.38
CA ASP A 647 -1.89 -6.13 33.77
C ASP A 647 -1.65 -5.43 32.42
N VAL A 648 -2.26 -5.94 31.36
CA VAL A 648 -2.02 -5.47 29.97
C VAL A 648 -3.34 -5.22 29.27
N TYR A 649 -3.37 -4.17 28.44
CA TYR A 649 -4.47 -3.89 27.53
C TYR A 649 -4.07 -4.24 26.09
N VAL A 650 -4.70 -5.28 25.53
CA VAL A 650 -4.46 -5.80 24.19
C VAL A 650 -5.73 -5.60 23.36
N ALA A 651 -5.68 -4.74 22.34
CA ALA A 651 -6.88 -4.44 21.55
C ALA A 651 -6.65 -4.26 20.06
N GLU A 652 -7.63 -4.58 19.23
CA GLU A 652 -7.62 -4.26 17.79
C GLU A 652 -6.46 -4.90 16.99
N ASN A 653 -5.75 -5.88 17.57
CA ASN A 653 -4.65 -6.55 16.89
C ASN A 653 -5.14 -7.71 16.02
N PHE A 654 -4.35 -8.03 15.00
CA PHE A 654 -4.54 -9.19 14.15
C PHE A 654 -3.41 -10.20 14.40
N PHE A 655 -3.75 -11.37 14.92
CA PHE A 655 -2.84 -12.48 15.20
C PHE A 655 -3.10 -13.63 14.23
N GLN A 656 -2.05 -14.09 13.52
CA GLN A 656 -2.18 -15.21 12.60
C GLN A 656 -0.98 -16.16 12.59
N ASN A 657 -1.20 -17.39 12.12
CA ASN A 657 -0.19 -18.42 11.88
C ASN A 657 0.65 -18.72 13.14
N VAL A 658 -0.04 -19.11 14.21
CA VAL A 658 0.60 -19.45 15.49
C VAL A 658 0.47 -20.93 15.73
N PHE A 659 1.57 -21.66 15.57
CA PHE A 659 1.59 -23.10 15.76
C PHE A 659 2.96 -23.56 16.22
N LYS A 660 2.99 -24.55 17.12
CA LYS A 660 4.26 -25.05 17.67
C LYS A 660 5.12 -25.62 16.55
N ASP A 661 6.34 -25.10 16.41
CA ASP A 661 7.32 -25.60 15.45
C ASP A 661 8.26 -26.65 16.05
N ASP A 662 9.00 -27.36 15.19
CA ASP A 662 10.04 -28.32 15.61
C ASP A 662 11.40 -27.64 15.87
N GLU A 663 11.47 -26.31 15.82
CA GLU A 663 12.70 -25.49 15.89
C GLU A 663 13.00 -24.96 17.30
N THR A 664 12.16 -25.30 18.29
CA THR A 664 12.33 -24.99 19.72
C THR A 664 13.03 -26.09 20.52
N SER A 665 13.77 -25.75 21.58
CA SER A 665 14.37 -26.71 22.51
C SER A 665 13.39 -27.32 23.54
N ASP A 666 12.15 -26.84 23.63
CA ASP A 666 11.22 -27.21 24.70
C ASP A 666 9.90 -27.85 24.25
N ARG A 667 9.06 -28.23 25.22
CA ARG A 667 7.75 -28.87 25.01
C ARG A 667 6.57 -27.89 25.16
N GLY A 668 6.84 -26.59 25.12
CA GLY A 668 5.85 -25.53 25.34
C GLY A 668 4.74 -25.51 24.27
N TYR A 669 3.90 -24.48 24.31
CA TYR A 669 2.83 -24.27 23.33
C TYR A 669 3.08 -23.01 22.54
N ALA A 670 2.70 -22.98 21.26
CA ALA A 670 2.60 -21.72 20.57
C ALA A 670 1.32 -20.97 20.98
N ASN A 671 1.44 -19.68 21.30
CA ASN A 671 0.33 -18.89 21.81
C ASN A 671 0.31 -17.50 21.18
N ALA A 672 -0.84 -17.04 20.72
CA ALA A 672 -0.93 -15.63 20.30
C ALA A 672 -0.69 -14.69 21.49
N ILE A 673 -1.14 -15.10 22.68
CA ILE A 673 -0.88 -14.41 23.94
C ILE A 673 -0.58 -15.44 25.02
N SER A 674 0.54 -15.30 25.72
CA SER A 674 0.85 -15.99 26.97
C SER A 674 0.93 -14.99 28.09
N THR A 675 0.49 -15.39 29.28
CA THR A 675 0.87 -14.70 30.51
C THR A 675 2.19 -15.26 31.00
N GLY A 676 3.21 -14.41 31.09
CA GLY A 676 4.54 -14.77 31.57
C GLY A 676 4.61 -14.96 33.09
N ASP A 677 5.84 -14.94 33.59
CA ASP A 677 6.15 -15.27 34.99
C ASP A 677 6.02 -14.10 35.98
N ALA A 678 5.88 -12.86 35.49
CA ALA A 678 5.88 -11.69 36.35
C ALA A 678 4.50 -11.35 36.92
N GLY A 679 4.39 -11.54 38.24
CA GLY A 679 3.23 -11.15 39.05
C GLY A 679 2.19 -12.27 39.19
N THR A 680 1.49 -12.26 40.32
CA THR A 680 0.28 -13.10 40.51
C THR A 680 -0.95 -12.22 40.45
N ASP A 681 -2.11 -12.82 40.18
CA ASP A 681 -3.42 -12.17 40.25
C ASP A 681 -3.68 -11.08 39.19
N THR A 682 -2.94 -11.10 38.08
CA THR A 682 -3.03 -10.13 36.98
C THR A 682 -4.23 -10.38 36.06
N THR A 683 -4.60 -9.38 35.28
CA THR A 683 -5.65 -9.40 34.26
C THR A 683 -5.10 -8.90 32.93
N ILE A 684 -5.11 -9.75 31.91
CA ILE A 684 -4.94 -9.33 30.51
C ILE A 684 -6.32 -9.06 29.92
N VAL A 685 -6.57 -7.81 29.54
CA VAL A 685 -7.79 -7.40 28.84
C VAL A 685 -7.54 -7.52 27.34
N VAL A 686 -8.33 -8.36 26.69
CA VAL A 686 -8.23 -8.68 25.25
C VAL A 686 -9.55 -8.25 24.59
N ALA A 687 -9.51 -7.15 23.84
CA ALA A 687 -10.71 -6.53 23.29
C ALA A 687 -10.62 -6.26 21.77
N ARG A 688 -11.60 -6.67 20.97
CA ARG A 688 -11.64 -6.37 19.52
C ARG A 688 -10.44 -6.91 18.72
N ASN A 689 -9.82 -8.00 19.15
CA ASN A 689 -8.73 -8.63 18.40
C ASN A 689 -9.24 -9.73 17.47
N VAL A 690 -8.46 -10.03 16.44
CA VAL A 690 -8.67 -11.13 15.51
C VAL A 690 -7.60 -12.18 15.73
N PHE A 691 -8.01 -13.43 15.88
CA PHE A 691 -7.14 -14.59 15.98
C PHE A 691 -7.51 -15.55 14.87
N TYR A 692 -6.59 -15.82 13.96
CA TYR A 692 -6.82 -16.66 12.80
C TYR A 692 -5.70 -17.70 12.65
N ASP A 693 -6.05 -18.98 12.55
CA ASP A 693 -5.05 -20.05 12.34
C ASP A 693 -4.03 -20.12 13.50
N VAL A 694 -4.54 -20.40 14.71
CA VAL A 694 -3.75 -20.39 15.95
C VAL A 694 -3.96 -21.65 16.79
N ASP A 695 -2.93 -22.08 17.52
CA ASP A 695 -3.06 -23.14 18.54
C ASP A 695 -3.90 -22.65 19.75
N HIS A 696 -3.57 -21.44 20.22
CA HIS A 696 -4.27 -20.75 21.31
C HIS A 696 -4.35 -19.24 21.06
N ALA A 697 -5.52 -18.64 21.30
CA ALA A 697 -5.66 -17.18 21.28
C ALA A 697 -5.06 -16.57 22.55
N ILE A 698 -5.26 -17.19 23.71
CA ILE A 698 -4.58 -16.84 24.95
C ILE A 698 -4.35 -18.05 25.85
N ASN A 699 -3.18 -18.09 26.48
CA ASN A 699 -2.76 -19.08 27.46
C ASN A 699 -2.49 -18.42 28.81
N LEU A 700 -3.17 -18.88 29.85
CA LEU A 700 -3.11 -18.32 31.20
C LEU A 700 -2.32 -19.23 32.16
N LYS A 701 -1.27 -18.66 32.75
CA LYS A 701 -0.36 -19.24 33.74
C LYS A 701 -0.43 -18.39 35.04
N ASN A 702 0.20 -18.86 36.12
CA ASN A 702 0.51 -18.06 37.31
C ASN A 702 -0.66 -17.31 37.98
N SER A 703 -1.86 -17.93 38.04
CA SER A 703 -3.07 -17.31 38.58
C SER A 703 -3.52 -16.03 37.85
N ALA A 704 -3.06 -15.81 36.63
CA ALA A 704 -3.55 -14.74 35.76
C ALA A 704 -5.00 -15.01 35.31
N ALA A 705 -5.68 -13.97 34.86
CA ALA A 705 -7.02 -14.04 34.31
C ALA A 705 -7.16 -13.21 33.04
N THR A 706 -8.21 -13.46 32.27
CA THR A 706 -8.54 -12.63 31.09
C THR A 706 -9.96 -12.09 31.13
N ILE A 707 -10.10 -10.85 30.64
CA ILE A 707 -11.37 -10.31 30.16
C ILE A 707 -11.25 -10.27 28.63
N PHE A 708 -12.06 -11.08 27.95
CA PHE A 708 -11.97 -11.39 26.54
C PHE A 708 -13.26 -10.93 25.85
N GLU A 709 -13.26 -9.71 25.30
CA GLU A 709 -14.47 -9.02 24.85
C GLU A 709 -14.45 -8.71 23.35
N ASN A 710 -15.50 -9.10 22.62
CA ASN A 710 -15.67 -8.77 21.21
C ASN A 710 -14.48 -9.16 20.32
N ASN A 711 -13.83 -10.30 20.57
CA ASN A 711 -12.80 -10.83 19.69
C ASN A 711 -13.40 -11.77 18.65
N THR A 712 -12.74 -11.91 17.51
CA THR A 712 -13.06 -12.89 16.47
C THR A 712 -11.99 -13.97 16.46
N VAL A 713 -12.33 -15.19 16.86
CA VAL A 713 -11.43 -16.35 16.86
C VAL A 713 -11.90 -17.34 15.82
N VAL A 714 -11.05 -17.59 14.82
CA VAL A 714 -11.35 -18.43 13.66
C VAL A 714 -10.23 -19.44 13.43
N THR A 715 -10.59 -20.71 13.29
CA THR A 715 -9.63 -21.81 13.02
C THR A 715 -8.59 -21.94 14.13
N VAL A 716 -8.96 -22.73 15.14
CA VAL A 716 -8.03 -23.16 16.19
C VAL A 716 -7.64 -24.61 15.95
N HIS A 717 -6.34 -24.92 15.94
CA HIS A 717 -5.87 -26.26 15.60
C HIS A 717 -6.39 -27.33 16.58
N PRO A 718 -6.95 -28.45 16.08
CA PRO A 718 -7.50 -29.51 16.94
C PRO A 718 -6.43 -30.45 17.51
N ASP A 719 -5.22 -30.47 16.93
CA ASP A 719 -4.09 -31.32 17.31
C ASP A 719 -2.76 -30.58 17.19
N PHE A 720 -1.82 -30.86 18.11
CA PHE A 720 -0.43 -30.44 17.97
C PHE A 720 0.31 -31.51 17.17
N ASN A 721 0.51 -31.27 15.87
CA ASN A 721 1.37 -32.12 15.06
C ASN A 721 2.84 -31.72 15.24
N ASP A 722 3.36 -31.93 16.45
CA ASP A 722 4.74 -31.63 16.83
C ASP A 722 5.57 -32.90 17.09
N ARG A 723 6.90 -32.78 17.09
CA ARG A 723 7.80 -33.89 17.44
C ARG A 723 7.69 -34.36 18.89
N PHE A 724 7.01 -33.60 19.76
CA PHE A 724 6.89 -33.88 21.18
C PHE A 724 5.67 -34.75 21.51
N ASN A 725 4.76 -34.94 20.55
CA ASN A 725 3.50 -35.67 20.65
C ASN A 725 2.64 -35.13 21.80
N ASN A 726 2.42 -33.82 21.80
CA ASN A 726 1.68 -33.12 22.85
C ASN A 726 0.23 -33.62 22.91
N PRO A 727 -0.23 -34.18 24.05
CA PRO A 727 -1.55 -34.79 24.15
C PRO A 727 -2.71 -33.80 24.22
N ASN A 728 -2.42 -32.49 24.27
CA ASN A 728 -3.43 -31.46 24.41
C ASN A 728 -4.17 -31.18 23.10
N VAL A 729 -5.34 -30.56 23.23
CA VAL A 729 -6.17 -30.12 22.11
C VAL A 729 -6.21 -28.59 22.17
N GLY A 730 -5.96 -27.93 21.05
CA GLY A 730 -6.01 -26.48 20.95
C GLY A 730 -7.33 -25.90 21.46
N SER A 731 -7.29 -24.66 21.93
CA SER A 731 -8.46 -23.97 22.48
C SER A 731 -8.30 -22.47 22.38
N ALA A 732 -9.40 -21.72 22.31
CA ALA A 732 -9.30 -20.27 22.27
C ALA A 732 -8.63 -19.72 23.55
N ILE A 733 -9.12 -20.14 24.72
CA ILE A 733 -8.63 -19.70 26.04
C ILE A 733 -8.14 -20.93 26.81
N ASN A 734 -6.82 -21.10 26.89
CA ASN A 734 -6.20 -22.15 27.68
C ASN A 734 -5.91 -21.66 29.10
N LEU A 735 -6.24 -22.47 30.11
CA LEU A 735 -6.11 -22.09 31.53
C LEU A 735 -5.00 -22.83 32.28
N TYR A 736 -4.34 -23.78 31.64
CA TYR A 736 -3.27 -24.52 32.25
C TYR A 736 -2.37 -25.18 31.21
N VAL A 737 -1.08 -25.17 31.54
CA VAL A 737 -0.03 -25.87 30.83
C VAL A 737 0.54 -26.94 31.76
N ASP A 738 0.64 -28.18 31.29
CA ASP A 738 1.15 -29.31 32.08
C ASP A 738 2.69 -29.26 32.15
N GLU A 739 3.18 -28.30 32.93
CA GLU A 739 4.60 -28.05 33.18
C GLU A 739 4.95 -28.17 34.67
N PRO A 740 6.17 -28.60 35.02
CA PRO A 740 6.61 -28.71 36.41
C PRO A 740 6.51 -27.38 37.16
N GLY A 741 5.59 -27.29 38.12
CA GLY A 741 5.41 -26.10 38.96
C GLY A 741 4.45 -25.05 38.40
N ALA A 742 3.84 -25.30 37.24
CA ALA A 742 2.83 -24.42 36.65
C ALA A 742 1.62 -24.26 37.59
N ARG A 743 1.15 -23.02 37.73
CA ARG A 743 -0.10 -22.70 38.41
C ARG A 743 -1.17 -22.37 37.37
N PRO A 744 -2.39 -22.91 37.49
CA PRO A 744 -3.46 -22.62 36.54
C PRO A 744 -3.89 -21.15 36.61
N GLY A 745 -4.44 -20.66 35.49
CA GLY A 745 -5.14 -19.40 35.41
C GLY A 745 -6.35 -19.36 36.35
N ARG A 746 -6.61 -18.18 36.92
CA ARG A 746 -7.71 -17.93 37.87
C ARG A 746 -9.08 -17.93 37.20
N GLY A 747 -9.15 -17.61 35.91
CA GLY A 747 -10.40 -17.64 35.16
C GLY A 747 -10.46 -16.71 33.96
N ALA A 748 -11.62 -16.71 33.31
CA ALA A 748 -11.87 -15.94 32.10
C ALA A 748 -13.30 -15.41 32.08
N TYR A 749 -13.45 -14.15 31.69
CA TYR A 749 -14.73 -13.53 31.35
C TYR A 749 -14.75 -13.31 29.83
N ALA A 750 -15.56 -14.06 29.09
CA ALA A 750 -15.67 -13.95 27.65
C ALA A 750 -17.05 -13.43 27.25
N ALA A 751 -17.10 -12.26 26.58
CA ALA A 751 -18.35 -11.66 26.14
C ALA A 751 -18.32 -11.10 24.71
N GLY A 752 -19.43 -11.26 23.98
CA GLY A 752 -19.59 -10.68 22.64
C GLY A 752 -18.62 -11.22 21.58
N ASN A 753 -17.94 -12.35 21.80
CA ASN A 753 -16.96 -12.89 20.87
C ASN A 753 -17.61 -13.75 19.76
N ILE A 754 -16.88 -13.95 18.66
CA ILE A 754 -17.13 -15.00 17.68
C ILE A 754 -16.10 -16.12 17.90
N PHE A 755 -16.58 -17.36 18.03
CA PHE A 755 -15.75 -18.57 18.00
C PHE A 755 -16.23 -19.46 16.84
N TYR A 756 -15.47 -19.49 15.75
CA TYR A 756 -15.83 -20.20 14.52
C TYR A 756 -14.72 -21.18 14.12
N ASP A 757 -15.08 -22.42 13.78
CA ASP A 757 -14.08 -23.48 13.54
C ASP A 757 -13.08 -23.64 14.71
N VAL A 758 -13.61 -23.68 15.92
CA VAL A 758 -12.84 -23.82 17.15
C VAL A 758 -13.21 -25.14 17.83
N PRO A 759 -12.25 -26.05 18.11
CA PRO A 759 -12.53 -27.32 18.77
C PRO A 759 -13.11 -27.10 20.17
N ARG A 760 -12.58 -26.12 20.93
CA ARG A 760 -13.01 -25.76 22.30
C ARG A 760 -12.79 -24.29 22.60
N VAL A 761 -13.75 -23.65 23.28
CA VAL A 761 -13.55 -22.29 23.80
C VAL A 761 -12.56 -22.28 24.96
N PHE A 762 -12.74 -23.18 25.93
CA PHE A 762 -11.88 -23.29 27.11
C PHE A 762 -11.10 -24.60 27.10
N GLY A 763 -9.77 -24.51 27.17
CA GLY A 763 -8.85 -25.63 27.33
C GLY A 763 -8.32 -25.73 28.76
N ASN A 764 -8.16 -26.97 29.24
CA ASN A 764 -7.57 -27.29 30.54
C ASN A 764 -8.12 -26.49 31.73
N ALA A 765 -9.42 -26.15 31.66
CA ALA A 765 -10.15 -25.60 32.79
C ALA A 765 -10.30 -26.67 33.89
N ASP A 766 -10.26 -26.25 35.14
CA ASP A 766 -10.58 -27.07 36.33
C ASP A 766 -9.77 -28.38 36.47
N LEU A 767 -8.56 -28.26 37.03
CA LEU A 767 -7.65 -29.38 37.24
C LEU A 767 -8.19 -30.45 38.22
N PRO A 768 -7.66 -31.68 38.19
CA PRO A 768 -8.03 -32.76 39.11
C PRO A 768 -7.78 -32.48 40.61
N ASP A 769 -7.06 -31.40 40.95
CA ASP A 769 -6.61 -31.05 42.30
C ASP A 769 -7.56 -30.10 43.06
N GLU A 770 -8.81 -29.96 42.60
CA GLU A 770 -9.89 -29.11 43.15
C GLU A 770 -9.78 -27.60 42.86
N THR A 771 -8.80 -27.14 42.06
CA THR A 771 -8.77 -25.73 41.63
C THR A 771 -9.81 -25.48 40.54
N VAL A 772 -10.87 -24.72 40.86
CA VAL A 772 -11.94 -24.36 39.92
C VAL A 772 -11.68 -22.96 39.33
N SER A 773 -11.39 -22.88 38.04
CA SER A 773 -11.17 -21.61 37.34
C SER A 773 -12.51 -20.90 37.14
N SER A 774 -12.61 -19.61 37.45
CA SER A 774 -13.87 -18.86 37.28
C SER A 774 -14.13 -18.54 35.80
N LEU A 775 -15.08 -19.26 35.19
CA LEU A 775 -15.45 -19.07 33.79
C LEU A 775 -16.82 -18.39 33.63
N ARG A 776 -16.89 -17.40 32.73
CA ARG A 776 -18.14 -16.75 32.29
C ARG A 776 -18.18 -16.58 30.79
N LEU A 777 -19.33 -16.88 30.20
CA LEU A 777 -19.57 -16.76 28.76
C LEU A 777 -20.89 -16.01 28.52
N VAL A 778 -20.85 -14.76 28.04
CA VAL A 778 -22.03 -13.89 27.89
C VAL A 778 -22.18 -13.33 26.48
N GLY A 779 -23.28 -13.60 25.78
CA GLY A 779 -23.57 -12.96 24.49
C GLY A 779 -22.60 -13.34 23.35
N ASN A 780 -21.94 -14.49 23.41
CA ASN A 780 -21.01 -14.95 22.38
C ASN A 780 -21.73 -15.71 21.26
N VAL A 781 -21.11 -15.79 20.08
CA VAL A 781 -21.54 -16.62 18.96
C VAL A 781 -20.59 -17.79 18.82
N LEU A 782 -21.14 -19.00 18.81
CA LEU A 782 -20.39 -20.23 18.69
C LEU A 782 -20.84 -20.96 17.42
N ASP A 783 -19.89 -21.44 16.62
CA ASP A 783 -20.17 -22.38 15.54
C ASP A 783 -20.83 -23.66 16.11
N ALA A 784 -21.73 -24.26 15.34
CA ALA A 784 -22.39 -25.51 15.65
C ALA A 784 -21.40 -26.68 15.85
N ASN A 785 -20.19 -26.59 15.27
CA ASN A 785 -19.14 -27.58 15.42
C ASN A 785 -18.31 -27.42 16.70
N VAL A 786 -18.42 -26.29 17.41
CA VAL A 786 -17.76 -26.14 18.71
C VAL A 786 -18.26 -27.25 19.61
N ALA A 787 -17.36 -28.12 20.06
CA ALA A 787 -17.74 -29.32 20.79
C ALA A 787 -18.60 -28.91 21.99
N ASN A 788 -19.86 -29.37 22.01
CA ASN A 788 -20.76 -29.21 23.14
C ASN A 788 -20.35 -30.17 24.28
N SER A 789 -19.06 -30.25 24.55
CA SER A 789 -18.44 -31.08 25.58
C SER A 789 -18.54 -30.41 26.94
N SER A 790 -18.45 -31.22 27.99
CA SER A 790 -18.36 -30.74 29.36
C SER A 790 -17.14 -29.86 29.54
N VAL A 791 -17.30 -28.75 30.26
CA VAL A 791 -16.18 -27.92 30.74
C VAL A 791 -15.64 -28.61 31.99
N ALA A 792 -14.70 -29.55 31.80
CA ALA A 792 -14.02 -30.31 32.85
C ALA A 792 -14.90 -30.68 34.06
N SER A 793 -14.49 -30.37 35.30
CA SER A 793 -15.18 -30.77 36.54
C SER A 793 -16.50 -30.03 36.80
N ARG A 794 -16.93 -29.13 35.89
CA ARG A 794 -18.22 -28.43 35.97
C ARG A 794 -19.34 -29.25 35.32
N PRO A 795 -20.45 -29.51 36.03
CA PRO A 795 -21.61 -30.15 35.43
C PRO A 795 -22.26 -29.22 34.40
N GLY A 796 -22.29 -29.63 33.13
CA GLY A 796 -22.96 -28.88 32.06
C GLY A 796 -22.13 -28.75 30.80
N THR A 797 -22.67 -28.07 29.79
CA THR A 797 -21.96 -27.75 28.56
C THR A 797 -21.39 -26.33 28.60
N VAL A 798 -20.53 -25.97 27.64
CA VAL A 798 -19.99 -24.60 27.50
C VAL A 798 -21.09 -23.52 27.49
N LEU A 799 -22.26 -23.82 26.92
CA LEU A 799 -23.40 -22.90 26.86
C LEU A 799 -24.04 -22.62 28.24
N ASN A 800 -23.85 -23.50 29.22
CA ASN A 800 -24.37 -23.32 30.58
C ASN A 800 -23.51 -22.34 31.41
N LEU A 801 -22.37 -21.86 30.88
CA LEU A 801 -21.48 -20.92 31.57
C LEU A 801 -21.97 -19.47 31.60
N GLY A 802 -23.08 -19.16 30.93
CA GLY A 802 -23.71 -17.86 31.03
C GLY A 802 -24.90 -17.69 30.08
N SER A 803 -25.34 -16.45 29.90
CA SER A 803 -26.58 -16.13 29.20
C SER A 803 -26.31 -15.52 27.82
N GLN A 804 -27.36 -15.47 26.98
CA GLN A 804 -27.37 -14.79 25.67
C GLN A 804 -26.40 -15.35 24.62
N ASN A 805 -25.70 -16.45 24.89
CA ASN A 805 -24.87 -17.13 23.88
C ASN A 805 -25.75 -17.71 22.77
N ARG A 806 -25.29 -17.61 21.52
CA ARG A 806 -25.98 -18.08 20.31
C ARG A 806 -25.15 -19.17 19.65
N ILE A 807 -25.83 -20.21 19.17
CA ILE A 807 -25.25 -21.18 18.24
C ILE A 807 -25.68 -20.78 16.84
N GLY A 808 -24.72 -20.62 15.94
CA GLY A 808 -25.02 -20.30 14.55
C GLY A 808 -23.78 -19.93 13.75
N ASP A 809 -23.95 -19.95 12.44
CA ASP A 809 -22.91 -19.57 11.49
C ASP A 809 -22.65 -18.06 11.57
N ALA A 810 -21.41 -17.70 11.90
CA ALA A 810 -20.97 -16.31 11.95
C ALA A 810 -20.80 -15.69 10.55
N ARG A 811 -20.72 -16.53 9.50
CA ARG A 811 -20.56 -16.11 8.09
C ARG A 811 -19.40 -15.12 7.91
N VAL A 812 -18.28 -15.43 8.55
CA VAL A 812 -17.00 -14.76 8.34
C VAL A 812 -16.30 -15.42 7.14
N SER A 813 -15.86 -14.64 6.17
CA SER A 813 -15.06 -15.13 5.04
C SER A 813 -14.03 -14.07 4.64
N GLY A 814 -12.92 -14.48 4.01
CA GLY A 814 -11.84 -13.54 3.64
C GLY A 814 -10.86 -13.18 4.76
N ILE A 815 -10.99 -13.80 5.94
CA ILE A 815 -10.19 -13.48 7.13
C ILE A 815 -8.69 -13.67 6.93
N ALA A 816 -8.26 -14.65 6.12
CA ALA A 816 -6.85 -14.84 5.77
C ALA A 816 -6.24 -13.61 5.05
N ALA A 817 -7.08 -12.78 4.43
CA ALA A 817 -6.71 -11.52 3.80
C ALA A 817 -7.01 -10.30 4.69
N GLY A 818 -7.40 -10.50 5.95
CA GLY A 818 -7.76 -9.45 6.90
C GLY A 818 -9.21 -8.97 6.84
N ASP A 819 -10.06 -9.52 5.96
CA ASP A 819 -11.48 -9.17 5.91
C ASP A 819 -12.24 -9.89 7.03
N ILE A 820 -12.77 -9.10 7.96
CA ILE A 820 -13.53 -9.57 9.13
C ILE A 820 -15.02 -9.20 9.05
N SER A 821 -15.49 -8.72 7.90
CA SER A 821 -16.87 -8.27 7.73
C SER A 821 -17.87 -9.42 7.85
N LEU A 822 -19.01 -9.12 8.47
CA LEU A 822 -20.10 -10.09 8.61
C LEU A 822 -21.00 -10.08 7.38
N HIS A 823 -21.29 -11.26 6.82
CA HIS A 823 -22.22 -11.37 5.69
C HIS A 823 -23.69 -11.49 6.14
N ALA A 824 -24.60 -11.09 5.23
CA ALA A 824 -26.04 -11.13 5.47
C ALA A 824 -26.51 -12.48 6.02
N GLY A 825 -27.33 -12.45 7.08
CA GLY A 825 -27.84 -13.65 7.77
C GLY A 825 -26.89 -14.25 8.81
N SER A 826 -25.77 -13.59 9.14
CA SER A 826 -24.88 -13.97 10.25
C SER A 826 -25.62 -14.04 11.59
N ALA A 827 -25.29 -15.04 12.42
CA ALA A 827 -25.76 -15.14 13.80
C ALA A 827 -25.15 -14.06 14.73
N ALA A 828 -24.07 -13.41 14.29
CA ALA A 828 -23.35 -12.39 15.02
C ALA A 828 -24.00 -11.01 14.98
N PHE A 829 -24.99 -10.79 14.11
CA PHE A 829 -25.69 -9.50 14.09
C PHE A 829 -26.41 -9.20 15.41
N ASN A 830 -26.18 -7.99 15.95
CA ASN A 830 -26.79 -7.48 17.18
C ASN A 830 -26.73 -8.51 18.33
N ALA A 831 -25.59 -9.19 18.48
CA ALA A 831 -25.42 -10.29 19.43
C ALA A 831 -25.18 -9.85 20.87
N TYR A 832 -24.55 -8.68 21.07
CA TYR A 832 -24.15 -8.23 22.40
C TYR A 832 -24.28 -6.71 22.53
N LEU A 833 -24.99 -6.24 23.56
CA LEU A 833 -25.20 -4.81 23.85
C LEU A 833 -25.64 -3.98 22.63
N GLY A 834 -26.55 -4.51 21.82
CA GLY A 834 -27.08 -3.80 20.64
C GLY A 834 -26.07 -3.64 19.50
N GLN A 835 -24.91 -4.28 19.59
CA GLN A 835 -23.87 -4.33 18.57
C GLN A 835 -23.63 -5.77 18.11
N ASP A 836 -22.90 -5.92 17.01
CA ASP A 836 -22.48 -7.21 16.50
C ASP A 836 -21.50 -7.90 17.46
N ALA A 837 -21.41 -9.24 17.40
CA ALA A 837 -20.33 -9.97 18.04
C ALA A 837 -19.07 -9.93 17.17
N GLY A 838 -17.92 -10.15 17.79
CA GLY A 838 -16.62 -10.15 17.11
C GLY A 838 -15.95 -8.79 17.08
N ALA A 839 -14.80 -8.76 16.40
CA ALA A 839 -13.84 -7.66 16.42
C ALA A 839 -14.25 -6.43 15.60
N ASP A 840 -15.11 -6.61 14.59
CA ASP A 840 -15.57 -5.54 13.69
C ASP A 840 -16.68 -4.69 14.33
N VAL A 841 -16.35 -4.02 15.44
CA VAL A 841 -17.25 -3.14 16.19
C VAL A 841 -16.53 -1.86 16.61
N PRO A 842 -17.24 -0.72 16.72
CA PRO A 842 -16.62 0.53 17.14
C PRO A 842 -15.99 0.44 18.53
N PRO A 843 -14.81 1.04 18.77
CA PRO A 843 -14.27 1.22 20.12
C PRO A 843 -15.13 2.23 20.91
N GLY A 844 -14.88 2.35 22.21
CA GLY A 844 -15.60 3.30 23.07
C GLY A 844 -16.71 2.67 23.92
N ALA A 845 -17.40 3.51 24.69
CA ALA A 845 -18.55 3.09 25.48
C ALA A 845 -19.79 3.07 24.60
N TRP A 846 -20.60 2.04 24.76
CA TRP A 846 -21.88 1.85 24.08
C TRP A 846 -23.03 2.09 25.06
N ILE A 847 -24.09 2.75 24.57
CA ILE A 847 -25.31 3.03 25.34
C ILE A 847 -26.52 2.38 24.68
N THR A 848 -27.23 1.52 25.42
CA THR A 848 -28.45 0.87 24.94
C THR A 848 -29.62 1.09 25.88
N SER A 849 -30.83 1.03 25.32
CA SER A 849 -32.07 1.08 26.11
C SER A 849 -33.13 0.16 25.53
N SER A 850 -33.98 -0.35 26.41
CA SER A 850 -35.25 -0.99 26.04
C SER A 850 -36.43 0.00 26.06
N VAL A 851 -36.18 1.28 26.36
CA VAL A 851 -37.24 2.29 26.43
C VAL A 851 -37.81 2.59 25.05
N GLN A 852 -39.13 2.46 24.93
CA GLN A 852 -39.87 2.88 23.75
C GLN A 852 -39.94 4.41 23.70
N SER A 853 -39.58 4.99 22.56
CA SER A 853 -39.69 6.43 22.30
C SER A 853 -40.88 6.71 21.37
N PRO A 854 -41.80 7.63 21.71
CA PRO A 854 -41.84 8.41 22.94
C PRO A 854 -42.25 7.59 24.18
N THR A 855 -41.76 7.97 25.36
CA THR A 855 -42.12 7.37 26.66
C THR A 855 -42.91 8.35 27.53
N ALA A 856 -43.82 7.85 28.36
CA ALA A 856 -44.50 8.65 29.39
C ALA A 856 -43.79 8.62 30.75
N ALA A 857 -42.69 7.88 30.88
CA ALA A 857 -41.93 7.77 32.11
C ALA A 857 -41.05 9.01 32.34
N ASP A 858 -41.05 9.51 33.57
CA ASP A 858 -40.14 10.57 34.04
C ASP A 858 -38.79 10.02 34.52
N THR A 859 -38.66 8.69 34.59
CA THR A 859 -37.40 7.96 34.84
C THR A 859 -37.14 6.96 33.72
N VAL A 860 -35.93 6.99 33.17
CA VAL A 860 -35.45 6.11 32.09
C VAL A 860 -34.13 5.48 32.51
N GLN A 861 -33.94 4.21 32.15
CA GLN A 861 -32.70 3.46 32.39
C GLN A 861 -32.03 3.08 31.07
N PHE A 862 -30.70 3.12 31.09
CA PHE A 862 -29.81 2.71 30.01
C PHE A 862 -28.79 1.72 30.54
N THR A 863 -28.35 0.80 29.69
CA THR A 863 -27.17 -0.02 29.95
C THR A 863 -26.00 0.60 29.23
N VAL A 864 -24.93 0.87 29.97
CA VAL A 864 -23.67 1.40 29.44
C VAL A 864 -22.57 0.36 29.65
N GLY A 865 -21.79 0.09 28.62
CA GLY A 865 -20.68 -0.87 28.66
C GLY A 865 -19.85 -0.76 27.39
N GLY A 866 -19.12 -1.82 27.04
CA GLY A 866 -18.36 -1.87 25.78
C GLY A 866 -17.03 -2.60 25.96
N PRO A 867 -16.48 -3.16 24.88
CA PRO A 867 -15.27 -3.96 24.94
C PRO A 867 -14.07 -3.13 25.41
N GLY A 868 -13.42 -3.56 26.48
CA GLY A 868 -12.23 -2.88 27.03
C GLY A 868 -12.52 -1.62 27.83
N ILE A 869 -13.79 -1.26 28.07
CA ILE A 869 -14.19 -0.07 28.84
C ILE A 869 -14.27 -0.38 30.34
N PHE A 870 -13.75 0.53 31.16
CA PHE A 870 -13.71 0.39 32.62
C PHE A 870 -14.22 1.61 33.38
N ALA A 871 -14.43 2.75 32.72
CA ALA A 871 -15.21 3.85 33.26
C ALA A 871 -15.86 4.65 32.12
N TYR A 872 -16.82 5.50 32.43
CA TYR A 872 -17.43 6.38 31.46
C TYR A 872 -17.94 7.69 32.08
N GLN A 873 -18.20 8.66 31.23
CA GLN A 873 -19.00 9.85 31.54
C GLN A 873 -20.15 9.94 30.55
N TYR A 874 -21.21 10.65 30.94
CA TYR A 874 -22.33 10.94 30.05
C TYR A 874 -22.69 12.42 30.09
N ARG A 875 -23.34 12.92 29.04
CA ARG A 875 -23.96 14.24 29.02
C ARG A 875 -25.34 14.17 28.38
N VAL A 876 -26.20 15.12 28.73
CA VAL A 876 -27.57 15.20 28.20
C VAL A 876 -27.73 16.50 27.42
N ASN A 877 -28.25 16.42 26.20
CA ASN A 877 -28.52 17.56 25.31
C ASN A 877 -27.31 18.49 25.11
N GLY A 878 -26.12 17.92 24.93
CA GLY A 878 -24.88 18.69 24.75
C GLY A 878 -24.40 19.48 25.99
N GLY A 879 -24.92 19.14 27.18
CA GLY A 879 -24.52 19.75 28.44
C GLY A 879 -23.11 19.37 28.91
N ALA A 880 -22.80 19.67 30.17
CA ALA A 880 -21.53 19.25 30.77
C ALA A 880 -21.48 17.72 30.98
N TRP A 881 -20.27 17.16 30.90
CA TRP A 881 -20.02 15.76 31.28
C TRP A 881 -20.32 15.54 32.77
N SER A 882 -20.88 14.38 33.08
CA SER A 882 -21.12 13.91 34.45
C SER A 882 -19.81 13.68 35.21
N ASP A 883 -19.92 13.40 36.51
CA ASP A 883 -18.83 12.71 37.22
C ASP A 883 -18.54 11.35 36.56
N VAL A 884 -17.30 10.88 36.71
CA VAL A 884 -16.85 9.57 36.18
C VAL A 884 -17.60 8.45 36.90
N ARG A 885 -18.03 7.46 36.14
CA ARG A 885 -18.71 6.25 36.62
C ARG A 885 -17.91 5.02 36.25
N ASP A 886 -17.53 4.23 37.25
CA ASP A 886 -16.70 3.03 37.04
C ASP A 886 -17.52 1.81 36.61
N ILE A 887 -16.91 0.99 35.74
CA ILE A 887 -17.41 -0.28 35.22
C ILE A 887 -16.33 -1.35 35.41
N GLY A 888 -16.08 -1.70 36.68
CA GLY A 888 -15.11 -2.73 37.08
C GLY A 888 -13.65 -2.24 37.12
N ASN A 889 -12.75 -3.08 37.63
CA ASN A 889 -11.32 -2.78 37.78
C ASN A 889 -10.39 -3.93 37.32
N GLY A 890 -10.95 -4.96 36.69
CA GLY A 890 -10.25 -6.18 36.30
C GLY A 890 -11.13 -7.40 36.56
N PHE A 891 -10.52 -8.58 36.53
CA PHE A 891 -11.22 -9.83 36.78
C PHE A 891 -11.33 -10.13 38.29
N ASP A 892 -12.53 -10.43 38.78
CA ASP A 892 -12.79 -10.71 40.20
C ASP A 892 -13.36 -12.13 40.48
N GLY A 893 -13.48 -12.95 39.42
CA GLY A 893 -13.98 -14.33 39.48
C GLY A 893 -15.48 -14.51 39.72
N VAL A 894 -16.17 -13.61 40.44
CA VAL A 894 -17.57 -13.81 40.89
C VAL A 894 -18.50 -12.67 40.52
N ASN A 895 -18.06 -11.42 40.49
CA ASN A 895 -18.92 -10.26 40.26
C ASN A 895 -18.42 -9.36 39.13
N THR A 896 -17.60 -9.89 38.22
CA THR A 896 -16.85 -9.09 37.24
C THR A 896 -17.81 -8.18 36.48
N VAL A 897 -17.76 -6.89 36.80
CA VAL A 897 -18.70 -5.88 36.32
C VAL A 897 -18.18 -5.32 35.01
N ARG A 898 -18.94 -5.52 33.93
CA ARG A 898 -18.62 -5.04 32.58
C ARG A 898 -19.68 -4.10 31.99
N THR A 899 -20.74 -3.84 32.76
CA THR A 899 -21.81 -2.90 32.39
C THR A 899 -22.30 -2.14 33.62
N ASP A 900 -22.73 -0.90 33.44
CA ASP A 900 -23.44 -0.09 34.43
C ASP A 900 -24.89 0.19 33.99
N THR A 901 -25.75 0.46 34.96
CA THR A 901 -27.12 0.95 34.72
C THR A 901 -27.18 2.45 34.99
N LEU A 902 -27.22 3.24 33.92
CA LEU A 902 -27.44 4.68 33.99
C LEU A 902 -28.93 4.96 34.18
N THR A 903 -29.31 5.66 35.25
CA THR A 903 -30.71 6.07 35.49
C THR A 903 -30.82 7.59 35.42
N LEU A 904 -31.64 8.09 34.49
CA LEU A 904 -32.03 9.49 34.41
C LEU A 904 -33.44 9.65 34.97
N SER A 905 -33.63 10.57 35.91
CA SER A 905 -34.92 10.78 36.62
C SER A 905 -35.34 12.25 36.58
N GLY A 906 -36.64 12.49 36.77
CA GLY A 906 -37.21 13.85 36.76
C GLY A 906 -37.27 14.45 35.36
N LEU A 907 -37.38 13.60 34.33
CA LEU A 907 -37.48 14.01 32.94
C LEU A 907 -38.85 14.67 32.68
N THR A 908 -38.86 15.78 31.95
CA THR A 908 -40.07 16.52 31.56
C THR A 908 -40.36 16.31 30.08
N ASN A 909 -41.55 16.73 29.60
CA ASN A 909 -41.88 16.60 28.19
C ASN A 909 -40.82 17.28 27.31
N GLY A 910 -40.22 16.54 26.38
CA GLY A 910 -39.14 17.03 25.55
C GLY A 910 -38.36 15.92 24.85
N ASN A 911 -37.45 16.32 23.96
CA ASN A 911 -36.50 15.42 23.31
C ASN A 911 -35.19 15.43 24.08
N TYR A 912 -34.59 14.25 24.21
CA TYR A 912 -33.36 14.02 24.93
C TYR A 912 -32.37 13.28 24.04
N VAL A 913 -31.13 13.76 24.04
CA VAL A 913 -29.97 13.06 23.50
C VAL A 913 -29.04 12.79 24.68
N VAL A 914 -28.71 11.52 24.90
CA VAL A 914 -27.73 11.11 25.92
C VAL A 914 -26.52 10.58 25.19
N GLU A 915 -25.38 11.25 25.38
CA GLU A 915 -24.10 10.84 24.81
C GLU A 915 -23.21 10.26 25.90
N VAL A 916 -22.45 9.22 25.58
CA VAL A 916 -21.47 8.59 26.48
C VAL A 916 -20.07 8.62 25.89
N GLN A 917 -19.08 8.77 26.76
CA GLN A 917 -17.66 8.66 26.44
C GLN A 917 -17.01 7.64 27.38
N GLY A 918 -16.26 6.69 26.82
CA GLY A 918 -15.60 5.63 27.58
C GLY A 918 -14.14 5.93 27.96
N GLN A 919 -13.70 5.32 29.05
CA GLN A 919 -12.30 5.22 29.47
C GLN A 919 -11.87 3.75 29.43
N ASP A 920 -10.74 3.46 28.78
CA ASP A 920 -10.23 2.10 28.61
C ASP A 920 -9.56 1.53 29.88
N PHE A 921 -9.08 0.29 29.79
CA PHE A 921 -8.42 -0.38 30.91
C PHE A 921 -7.14 0.32 31.40
N ALA A 922 -6.40 0.98 30.49
CA ALA A 922 -5.20 1.74 30.81
C ALA A 922 -5.50 3.14 31.36
N GLY A 923 -6.76 3.59 31.32
CA GLY A 923 -7.20 4.88 31.85
C GLY A 923 -7.27 5.98 30.78
N ASN A 924 -7.20 5.65 29.49
CA ASN A 924 -7.31 6.64 28.42
C ASN A 924 -8.77 6.90 28.06
N TRP A 925 -9.11 8.17 27.84
CA TRP A 925 -10.43 8.57 27.35
C TRP A 925 -10.54 8.44 25.83
N ILE A 926 -11.56 7.72 25.37
CA ILE A 926 -11.83 7.48 23.93
C ILE A 926 -12.78 8.56 23.43
N SER A 927 -12.26 9.77 23.18
CA SER A 927 -13.07 10.95 22.81
C SER A 927 -13.54 10.99 21.37
N GLN A 928 -12.91 10.21 20.48
CA GLN A 928 -13.22 10.21 19.05
C GLN A 928 -14.41 9.28 18.69
N HIS A 929 -14.82 8.43 19.63
CA HIS A 929 -15.91 7.47 19.44
C HIS A 929 -16.92 7.62 20.59
N LEU A 930 -17.83 8.57 20.41
CA LEU A 930 -18.98 8.77 21.29
C LEU A 930 -20.14 7.91 20.78
N ASP A 931 -20.85 7.27 21.69
CA ASP A 931 -22.15 6.67 21.38
C ASP A 931 -23.27 7.51 21.98
N SER A 932 -24.45 7.46 21.36
CA SER A 932 -25.58 8.27 21.77
C SER A 932 -26.92 7.62 21.53
N ILE A 933 -27.88 7.95 22.39
CA ILE A 933 -29.27 7.53 22.23
C ILE A 933 -30.21 8.73 22.31
N GLU A 934 -31.16 8.76 21.39
CA GLU A 934 -32.20 9.79 21.33
C GLU A 934 -33.55 9.21 21.74
N PHE A 935 -34.29 9.94 22.59
CA PHE A 935 -35.65 9.57 22.96
C PHE A 935 -36.49 10.81 23.30
N ALA A 936 -37.81 10.65 23.27
CA ALA A 936 -38.76 11.69 23.63
C ALA A 936 -39.54 11.29 24.88
N VAL A 937 -39.73 12.24 25.79
CA VAL A 937 -40.69 12.11 26.90
C VAL A 937 -41.96 12.86 26.52
N GLN A 938 -43.09 12.17 26.54
CA GLN A 938 -44.41 12.73 26.29
C GLN A 938 -45.37 12.16 27.33
N SER A 939 -45.80 12.99 28.28
CA SER A 939 -46.88 12.64 29.18
C SER A 939 -48.19 12.46 28.41
N ASN A 940 -48.93 11.40 28.72
CA ASN A 940 -50.30 11.19 28.25
C ASN A 940 -51.24 12.20 28.91
N THR A 941 -51.16 13.47 28.51
CA THR A 941 -52.16 14.47 28.86
C THR A 941 -52.83 14.96 27.57
N SER A 942 -54.03 14.45 27.33
CA SER A 942 -55.04 15.08 26.46
C SER A 942 -55.38 16.49 26.93
#